data_AF-A0A946CNF2-F1
#
_entry.id   AF-A0A946CNF2-F1
#
_cell.length_a   1.000
_cell.length_b   1.000
_cell.length_c   1.000
_cell.angle_alpha   90.00
_cell.angle_beta   90.00
_cell.angle_gamma   90.00
#
_symmetry.space_group_name_H-M   'P 1'
#
loop_
_entity.id
_entity.type
_entity.pdbx_description
1 polymer ?
#
loop_
_entity_poly.entity_id
_entity_poly.type
_entity_poly.pdbx_seq_one_letter_code
_entity_poly.pdbx_strand_id
1 'polypeptide(L)'
;PGLSAIELEKIEITQNWAETRIKTHDQEADIVFWRNAPSAKAHIAVLPDAFNLSTLIAPLNSTLLSGGGFTNTAFVWVPTGQAAKSSATPPTGMPAKVTTRLKANAATHAYKAGLNLFGSFAASPSGKIGALLSKVGVSNLTLPLSGTIDPSLFTGGQATGQAAQAILSSVDITAPLPKLSISGAPVAFKNAHFSVKGGTGGVVDVKVLGDIDVTMASKAIDFTFDIDVNKTEASSSDLTISAASTTPVTLPLFHNLALTGLNLTAARAGNAWDTTIDAKSTLNAKPVDIAIKRPTGSPQTVNVTTKMTLADMMPGAVSVPGLTDIEFDSIQVTQNAIDIAGKVKGLDVDVDVFKPAAGAKEHIAVNFPSTFTIATFIPQVTGTPLADAGFKDMNFIWTPKDGATASVAKSALPGNISANISKSSTATSVSLKPGLNLFGNLEIKSGDKIGSLLKKIGVDASSLPLKGSLSDGVFATGNLADTLLDALDITAPLPKLAVSGAPLTFKDAHFAIKGKHVGANRSVDVSVKGEIDVTIASKAIDFTFDIDINKTQGSSSDLEITASSTTKVTLPLFKSLELTGMDLTATRTGGKWDTTIDAKSTLDAKPIDIAIKRPAGAPQTVNVTTKLTLADMIPGGESVPGLTDIEFDAIEVTKSAIEIIGKVKGLVVDVDVFKPGASAKEHIAVNFPSTFTIATFIPQVTGTPLADAGFKDMNFIWTPKSGATASIATSALPGNISTNIGKSSTATSVSLKPGLNLFGNLEIKSGDKIGDLLKKIGVDASSLPLKGSLSDGVFAKGNLADTLLDALDISAPLPKLAVPDVPVTFKDAHFAIKGKHVGANRSVDVSVKGEIDVTIASKAIDFTFDIDINKTQGSSSDLTITADSTSTVTLPLFKSLALTGMDLTATRTGGKWDTTIDAKSSLDGKPIDISIRRPAGEAQTVNVTTKLTLANMIPGGESVPGLTDIEFDTIQVTKDTVDITGKVKELAVDIDV
;
A
#
# COMPACT_ATOMS: atom_id res chain seq x y z
N PRO A 1 -26.55 33.94 92.27
CA PRO A 1 -25.34 33.26 92.80
C PRO A 1 -24.17 34.25 92.86
N GLY A 2 -23.38 34.27 93.93
CA GLY A 2 -22.24 35.18 94.09
C GLY A 2 -22.56 36.56 94.68
N LEU A 3 -23.49 37.30 94.09
CA LEU A 3 -23.88 38.65 94.56
C LEU A 3 -24.44 38.71 96.00
N SER A 4 -24.93 37.57 96.53
CA SER A 4 -25.48 37.48 97.89
C SER A 4 -24.43 37.49 99.00
N ALA A 5 -23.14 37.35 98.65
CA ALA A 5 -22.02 37.30 99.59
C ALA A 5 -21.25 38.63 99.70
N ILE A 6 -21.70 39.68 99.00
CA ILE A 6 -21.05 40.99 99.00
C ILE A 6 -21.56 41.79 100.20
N GLU A 7 -20.65 42.19 101.09
CA GLU A 7 -20.96 43.10 102.19
C GLU A 7 -21.16 44.54 101.66
N LEU A 8 -22.22 45.20 102.13
CA LEU A 8 -22.61 46.54 101.69
C LEU A 8 -22.38 47.55 102.81
N GLU A 9 -21.42 48.46 102.64
CA GLU A 9 -21.00 49.34 103.74
C GLU A 9 -21.74 50.69 103.80
N LYS A 10 -22.25 51.23 102.67
CA LYS A 10 -22.93 52.54 102.60
C LYS A 10 -24.01 52.58 101.51
N ILE A 11 -25.23 52.18 101.86
CA ILE A 11 -26.37 52.12 100.92
C ILE A 11 -27.18 53.42 100.93
N GLU A 12 -27.33 54.03 99.76
CA GLU A 12 -28.30 55.08 99.48
C GLU A 12 -29.59 54.42 98.95
N ILE A 13 -30.75 54.74 99.54
CA ILE A 13 -32.03 54.11 99.20
C ILE A 13 -33.08 55.19 98.87
N THR A 14 -33.76 55.02 97.74
CA THR A 14 -34.94 55.79 97.35
C THR A 14 -36.16 54.87 97.15
N GLN A 15 -37.32 55.42 96.79
CA GLN A 15 -38.53 54.63 96.54
C GLN A 15 -38.36 53.57 95.44
N ASN A 16 -37.54 53.84 94.42
CA ASN A 16 -37.48 53.02 93.19
C ASN A 16 -36.10 52.40 92.92
N TRP A 17 -35.06 52.80 93.65
CA TRP A 17 -33.71 52.25 93.50
C TRP A 17 -32.89 52.34 94.80
N ALA A 18 -31.87 51.50 94.91
CA ALA A 18 -30.84 51.56 95.96
C ALA A 18 -29.45 51.40 95.33
N GLU A 19 -28.45 52.07 95.88
CA GLU A 19 -27.08 52.03 95.39
C GLU A 19 -26.07 51.99 96.54
N THR A 20 -24.95 51.30 96.35
CA THR A 20 -23.79 51.36 97.25
C THR A 20 -22.52 51.13 96.47
N ARG A 21 -21.42 51.70 96.96
CA ARG A 21 -20.08 51.31 96.53
C ARG A 21 -19.72 49.97 97.15
N ILE A 22 -19.11 49.09 96.38
CA ILE A 22 -18.63 47.77 96.79
C ILE A 22 -17.22 47.55 96.25
N LYS A 23 -16.47 46.68 96.92
CA LYS A 23 -15.19 46.17 96.43
C LYS A 23 -15.33 44.67 96.17
N THR A 24 -15.13 44.23 94.94
CA THR A 24 -15.18 42.81 94.54
C THR A 24 -13.93 42.46 93.75
N HIS A 25 -13.19 41.41 94.15
CA HIS A 25 -11.95 40.98 93.48
C HIS A 25 -10.91 42.11 93.34
N ASP A 26 -10.72 42.90 94.39
CA ASP A 26 -9.86 44.10 94.42
C ASP A 26 -10.20 45.20 93.41
N GLN A 27 -11.39 45.13 92.80
CA GLN A 27 -11.94 46.17 91.94
C GLN A 27 -13.08 46.90 92.65
N GLU A 28 -13.05 48.22 92.56
CA GLU A 28 -14.12 49.09 93.02
C GLU A 28 -15.27 49.09 92.01
N ALA A 29 -16.51 48.96 92.49
CA ALA A 29 -17.70 48.97 91.66
C ALA A 29 -18.88 49.61 92.39
N ASP A 30 -19.81 50.22 91.64
CA ASP A 30 -21.13 50.56 92.18
C ASP A 30 -22.07 49.37 91.97
N ILE A 31 -22.84 48.97 92.99
CA ILE A 31 -23.96 48.04 92.81
C ILE A 31 -25.28 48.80 92.95
N VAL A 32 -26.13 48.67 91.94
CA VAL A 32 -27.38 49.40 91.82
C VAL A 32 -28.54 48.42 91.70
N PHE A 33 -29.52 48.56 92.57
CA PHE A 33 -30.78 47.82 92.56
C PHE A 33 -31.89 48.75 92.10
N TRP A 34 -32.76 48.30 91.18
CA TRP A 34 -33.94 49.09 90.81
C TRP A 34 -35.11 48.22 90.40
N ARG A 35 -36.31 48.79 90.42
CA ARG A 35 -37.54 48.14 89.93
C ARG A 35 -38.22 49.04 88.91
N ASN A 36 -38.71 48.44 87.82
CA ASN A 36 -39.45 49.19 86.79
C ASN A 36 -40.91 49.48 87.22
N ALA A 37 -41.42 48.75 88.23
CA ALA A 37 -42.71 48.98 88.88
C ALA A 37 -42.68 48.40 90.31
N PRO A 38 -43.54 48.85 91.25
CA PRO A 38 -43.52 48.39 92.64
C PRO A 38 -43.61 46.86 92.83
N SER A 39 -44.39 46.19 91.96
CA SER A 39 -44.59 44.73 91.96
C SER A 39 -43.58 43.95 91.11
N ALA A 40 -42.68 44.63 90.39
CA ALA A 40 -41.66 43.97 89.57
C ALA A 40 -40.52 43.43 90.45
N LYS A 41 -39.87 42.35 89.98
CA LYS A 41 -38.63 41.87 90.59
C LYS A 41 -37.53 42.93 90.38
N ALA A 42 -36.65 43.09 91.38
CA ALA A 42 -35.54 44.03 91.26
C ALA A 42 -34.50 43.54 90.24
N HIS A 43 -34.06 44.44 89.39
CA HIS A 43 -32.87 44.29 88.58
C HIS A 43 -31.65 44.69 89.41
N ILE A 44 -30.49 44.11 89.10
CA ILE A 44 -29.22 44.42 89.76
C ILE A 44 -28.22 44.79 88.68
N ALA A 45 -27.52 45.92 88.81
CA ALA A 45 -26.40 46.28 87.96
C ALA A 45 -25.15 46.39 88.82
N VAL A 46 -24.07 45.73 88.40
CA VAL A 46 -22.72 45.96 88.93
C VAL A 46 -21.96 46.80 87.91
N LEU A 47 -21.52 47.98 88.32
CA LEU A 47 -20.86 49.00 87.50
C LEU A 47 -19.41 49.14 87.96
N PRO A 48 -18.50 48.24 87.54
CA PRO A 48 -17.10 48.35 87.90
C PRO A 48 -16.46 49.61 87.30
N ASP A 49 -15.40 50.08 87.95
CA ASP A 49 -14.44 50.98 87.32
C ASP A 49 -13.69 50.27 86.17
N ALA A 50 -12.71 50.93 85.56
CA ALA A 50 -11.93 50.30 84.51
C ALA A 50 -11.18 49.06 85.05
N PHE A 51 -11.32 47.91 84.39
CA PHE A 51 -10.73 46.64 84.83
C PHE A 51 -10.24 45.81 83.64
N ASN A 52 -9.42 44.78 83.90
CA ASN A 52 -9.11 43.74 82.92
C ASN A 52 -9.89 42.48 83.28
N LEU A 53 -10.48 41.80 82.30
CA LEU A 53 -11.35 40.65 82.61
C LEU A 53 -10.59 39.52 83.35
N SER A 54 -9.28 39.42 83.15
CA SER A 54 -8.43 38.48 83.86
C SER A 54 -8.25 38.77 85.36
N THR A 55 -8.52 40.00 85.82
CA THR A 55 -8.54 40.32 87.26
C THR A 55 -9.81 39.80 87.95
N LEU A 56 -10.89 39.59 87.19
CA LEU A 56 -12.13 38.99 87.69
C LEU A 56 -12.16 37.46 87.50
N ILE A 57 -11.46 36.93 86.50
CA ILE A 57 -11.46 35.50 86.15
C ILE A 57 -10.01 35.06 85.89
N ALA A 58 -9.34 34.50 86.91
CA ALA A 58 -7.92 34.10 86.83
C ALA A 58 -7.57 33.23 85.61
N PRO A 59 -8.40 32.22 85.25
CA PRO A 59 -8.11 31.36 84.10
C PRO A 59 -8.14 32.07 82.73
N LEU A 60 -8.64 33.31 82.65
CA LEU A 60 -8.57 34.12 81.44
C LEU A 60 -7.20 34.76 81.20
N ASN A 61 -6.26 34.74 82.17
CA ASN A 61 -4.91 35.27 82.01
C ASN A 61 -4.14 34.65 80.83
N SER A 62 -4.42 33.39 80.49
CA SER A 62 -3.82 32.68 79.37
C SER A 62 -4.66 32.71 78.09
N THR A 63 -5.75 33.48 78.07
CA THR A 63 -6.64 33.60 76.90
C THR A 63 -6.41 34.88 76.12
N LEU A 64 -6.99 34.95 74.92
CA LEU A 64 -6.93 36.10 74.02
C LEU A 64 -7.52 37.39 74.62
N LEU A 65 -8.37 37.28 75.65
CA LEU A 65 -9.06 38.41 76.29
C LEU A 65 -8.23 39.13 77.36
N SER A 66 -7.08 38.57 77.76
CA SER A 66 -6.21 39.12 78.82
C SER A 66 -5.56 40.47 78.45
N GLY A 67 -5.39 40.73 77.14
CA GLY A 67 -4.66 41.89 76.63
C GLY A 67 -5.50 43.14 76.39
N GLY A 68 -6.74 43.24 76.89
CA GLY A 68 -7.59 44.42 76.67
C GLY A 68 -8.33 44.89 77.92
N GLY A 69 -8.53 46.20 77.99
CA GLY A 69 -9.18 46.87 79.12
C GLY A 69 -10.67 47.09 78.91
N PHE A 70 -11.45 46.85 79.96
CA PHE A 70 -12.88 47.09 80.00
C PHE A 70 -13.15 48.42 80.68
N THR A 71 -13.96 49.27 80.04
CA THR A 71 -14.40 50.57 80.55
C THR A 71 -15.89 50.73 80.32
N ASN A 72 -16.53 51.64 81.07
CA ASN A 72 -17.97 51.89 80.96
C ASN A 72 -18.85 50.63 81.08
N THR A 73 -18.40 49.67 81.88
CA THR A 73 -19.03 48.36 81.98
C THR A 73 -20.22 48.37 82.93
N ALA A 74 -21.26 47.64 82.57
CA ALA A 74 -22.43 47.33 83.38
C ALA A 74 -22.76 45.84 83.25
N PHE A 75 -22.66 45.12 84.37
CA PHE A 75 -23.16 43.77 84.51
C PHE A 75 -24.59 43.81 85.03
N VAL A 76 -25.58 43.60 84.17
CA VAL A 76 -27.01 43.74 84.49
C VAL A 76 -27.68 42.38 84.66
N TRP A 77 -28.00 42.02 85.90
CA TRP A 77 -28.84 40.86 86.22
C TRP A 77 -30.31 41.17 85.96
N VAL A 78 -30.93 40.37 85.08
CA VAL A 78 -32.34 40.46 84.71
C VAL A 78 -33.05 39.21 85.24
N PRO A 79 -34.02 39.36 86.15
CA PRO A 79 -34.74 38.21 86.71
C PRO A 79 -35.50 37.41 85.64
N THR A 80 -35.60 36.08 85.82
CA THR A 80 -36.41 35.21 84.97
C THR A 80 -37.87 35.70 84.93
N GLY A 81 -38.40 35.86 83.71
CA GLY A 81 -39.74 36.41 83.44
C GLY A 81 -39.81 37.94 83.28
N GLN A 82 -38.69 38.67 83.44
CA GLN A 82 -38.59 40.13 83.29
C GLN A 82 -37.73 40.58 82.09
N ALA A 83 -37.28 39.63 81.26
CA ALA A 83 -36.55 39.93 80.04
C ALA A 83 -37.49 40.58 79.01
N ALA A 84 -36.99 41.59 78.27
CA ALA A 84 -37.73 42.17 77.16
C ALA A 84 -38.00 41.08 76.10
N LYS A 85 -39.19 41.07 75.50
CA LYS A 85 -39.50 40.18 74.37
C LYS A 85 -38.68 40.64 73.15
N SER A 86 -37.47 40.10 73.04
CA SER A 86 -36.53 40.12 71.90
C SER A 86 -36.17 41.44 71.20
N SER A 87 -36.77 42.59 71.52
CA SER A 87 -36.42 43.89 70.92
C SER A 87 -35.44 44.68 71.79
N ALA A 88 -34.44 45.29 71.15
CA ALA A 88 -33.52 46.20 71.81
C ALA A 88 -34.28 47.46 72.26
N THR A 89 -34.15 47.84 73.53
CA THR A 89 -34.86 49.00 74.10
C THR A 89 -33.87 50.06 74.58
N PRO A 90 -34.21 51.36 74.48
CA PRO A 90 -33.41 52.41 75.09
C PRO A 90 -33.32 52.22 76.62
N PRO A 91 -32.18 52.53 77.27
CA PRO A 91 -32.02 52.40 78.72
C PRO A 91 -32.76 53.53 79.46
N THR A 92 -34.10 53.45 79.51
CA THR A 92 -35.00 54.39 80.20
C THR A 92 -35.61 53.77 81.45
N GLY A 93 -35.92 54.59 82.47
CA GLY A 93 -36.52 54.10 83.73
C GLY A 93 -35.53 53.45 84.70
N MET A 94 -34.23 53.72 84.53
CA MET A 94 -33.14 53.20 85.36
C MET A 94 -32.42 54.35 86.08
N PRO A 95 -31.67 54.09 87.16
CA PRO A 95 -30.86 55.11 87.83
C PRO A 95 -29.81 55.75 86.90
N ALA A 96 -29.51 57.03 87.12
CA ALA A 96 -28.70 57.85 86.22
C ALA A 96 -27.31 57.24 85.93
N LYS A 97 -26.66 56.62 86.91
CA LYS A 97 -25.37 55.94 86.73
C LYS A 97 -25.46 54.72 85.82
N VAL A 98 -26.51 53.90 85.97
CA VAL A 98 -26.78 52.74 85.10
C VAL A 98 -27.07 53.21 83.67
N THR A 99 -27.97 54.20 83.52
CA THR A 99 -28.30 54.78 82.20
C THR A 99 -27.07 55.40 81.52
N THR A 100 -26.18 56.06 82.26
CA THR A 100 -24.96 56.67 81.72
C THR A 100 -24.00 55.63 81.17
N ARG A 101 -23.74 54.55 81.93
CA ARG A 101 -22.86 53.45 81.49
C ARG A 101 -23.41 52.73 80.27
N LEU A 102 -24.72 52.46 80.25
CA LEU A 102 -25.38 51.81 79.13
C LEU A 102 -25.37 52.69 77.86
N LYS A 103 -25.72 53.98 77.97
CA LYS A 103 -25.67 54.93 76.83
C LYS A 103 -24.26 55.14 76.25
N ALA A 104 -23.22 55.00 77.07
CA ALA A 104 -21.83 55.05 76.60
C ALA A 104 -21.46 53.84 75.71
N ASN A 105 -22.19 52.74 75.82
CA ASN A 105 -21.99 51.52 75.03
C ASN A 105 -22.88 51.50 73.77
N ALA A 106 -24.19 51.73 73.91
CA ALA A 106 -25.12 51.73 72.78
C ALA A 106 -26.38 52.57 73.06
N ALA A 107 -27.10 52.97 72.00
CA ALA A 107 -28.38 53.69 72.13
C ALA A 107 -29.53 52.80 72.66
N THR A 108 -29.45 51.50 72.41
CA THR A 108 -30.45 50.50 72.78
C THR A 108 -29.78 49.19 73.18
N HIS A 109 -30.38 48.42 74.08
CA HIS A 109 -29.84 47.16 74.58
C HIS A 109 -30.89 46.06 74.57
N ALA A 110 -30.48 44.84 74.23
CA ALA A 110 -31.31 43.65 74.38
C ALA A 110 -30.98 42.96 75.70
N TYR A 111 -31.96 42.91 76.60
CA TYR A 111 -31.79 42.30 77.93
C TYR A 111 -32.27 40.85 77.90
N LYS A 112 -31.35 39.90 78.11
CA LYS A 112 -31.66 38.47 78.29
C LYS A 112 -31.85 38.17 79.78
N ALA A 113 -32.63 37.15 80.13
CA ALA A 113 -32.71 36.69 81.51
C ALA A 113 -31.33 36.18 81.96
N GLY A 114 -30.93 36.46 83.21
CA GLY A 114 -29.60 36.18 83.73
C GLY A 114 -28.68 37.41 83.75
N LEU A 115 -27.36 37.20 83.80
CA LEU A 115 -26.38 38.27 83.87
C LEU A 115 -25.95 38.71 82.46
N ASN A 116 -26.28 39.96 82.12
CA ASN A 116 -25.90 40.60 80.86
C ASN A 116 -24.64 41.43 81.10
N LEU A 117 -23.75 41.48 80.13
CA LEU A 117 -22.57 42.33 80.12
C LEU A 117 -22.74 43.38 79.02
N PHE A 118 -22.61 44.66 79.38
CA PHE A 118 -22.50 45.78 78.45
C PHE A 118 -21.25 46.58 78.80
N GLY A 119 -20.47 47.04 77.83
CA GLY A 119 -19.29 47.85 78.12
C GLY A 119 -18.39 48.10 76.92
N SER A 120 -17.35 48.90 77.09
CA SER A 120 -16.37 49.20 76.05
C SER A 120 -15.10 48.39 76.31
N PHE A 121 -14.67 47.59 75.33
CA PHE A 121 -13.42 46.83 75.39
C PHE A 121 -12.38 47.44 74.47
N ALA A 122 -11.30 47.94 75.06
CA ALA A 122 -10.14 48.45 74.34
C ALA A 122 -9.12 47.32 74.15
N ALA A 123 -9.04 46.77 72.94
CA ALA A 123 -8.04 45.78 72.59
C ALA A 123 -6.64 46.43 72.50
N SER A 124 -5.62 45.82 73.10
CA SER A 124 -4.23 46.28 72.92
C SER A 124 -3.80 46.17 71.45
N PRO A 125 -3.18 47.22 70.86
CA PRO A 125 -2.62 47.15 69.50
C PRO A 125 -1.58 46.04 69.30
N SER A 126 -0.81 45.70 70.34
CA SER A 126 0.17 44.61 70.32
C SER A 126 -0.43 43.25 70.70
N GLY A 127 -1.69 43.21 71.13
CA GLY A 127 -2.41 41.99 71.47
C GLY A 127 -3.02 41.32 70.23
N LYS A 128 -3.25 40.02 70.30
CA LYS A 128 -3.77 39.21 69.18
C LYS A 128 -5.10 39.71 68.62
N ILE A 129 -6.01 40.18 69.49
CA ILE A 129 -7.29 40.77 69.08
C ILE A 129 -7.07 42.09 68.34
N GLY A 130 -6.22 42.99 68.86
CA GLY A 130 -5.92 44.26 68.21
C GLY A 130 -5.22 44.08 66.86
N ALA A 131 -4.33 43.10 66.75
CA ALA A 131 -3.69 42.71 65.49
C ALA A 131 -4.71 42.18 64.46
N LEU A 132 -5.64 41.31 64.87
CA LEU A 132 -6.72 40.85 63.98
C LEU A 132 -7.61 42.02 63.52
N LEU A 133 -8.10 42.84 64.45
CA LEU A 133 -8.95 43.99 64.16
C LEU A 133 -8.28 44.94 63.16
N SER A 134 -6.98 45.20 63.36
CA SER A 134 -6.19 46.02 62.43
C SER A 134 -6.09 45.36 61.04
N LYS A 135 -5.85 44.04 60.96
CA LYS A 135 -5.78 43.29 59.69
C LYS A 135 -7.09 43.30 58.90
N VAL A 136 -8.24 43.42 59.59
CA VAL A 136 -9.57 43.54 58.97
C VAL A 136 -10.01 45.00 58.75
N GLY A 137 -9.13 45.97 59.01
CA GLY A 137 -9.35 47.39 58.71
C GLY A 137 -10.09 48.18 59.80
N VAL A 138 -10.18 47.66 61.03
CA VAL A 138 -10.78 48.38 62.17
C VAL A 138 -9.71 49.25 62.82
N SER A 139 -9.84 50.57 62.69
CA SER A 139 -8.89 51.55 63.25
C SER A 139 -9.17 51.92 64.70
N ASN A 140 -10.45 51.89 65.12
CA ASN A 140 -10.82 52.09 66.53
C ASN A 140 -10.89 50.73 67.23
N LEU A 141 -9.90 50.44 68.06
CA LEU A 141 -9.79 49.17 68.80
C LEU A 141 -10.65 49.12 70.08
N THR A 142 -11.47 50.15 70.32
CA THR A 142 -12.45 50.17 71.42
C THR A 142 -13.82 49.72 70.91
N LEU A 143 -14.23 48.50 71.30
CA LEU A 143 -15.45 47.85 70.85
C LEU A 143 -16.59 47.96 71.88
N PRO A 144 -17.82 48.31 71.46
CA PRO A 144 -18.98 48.27 72.34
C PRO A 144 -19.48 46.82 72.48
N LEU A 145 -19.05 46.13 73.53
CA LEU A 145 -19.46 44.76 73.83
C LEU A 145 -20.86 44.71 74.43
N SER A 146 -21.60 43.68 74.05
CA SER A 146 -22.86 43.28 74.67
C SER A 146 -22.96 41.76 74.68
N GLY A 147 -23.51 41.17 75.74
CA GLY A 147 -23.56 39.72 75.83
C GLY A 147 -24.09 39.19 77.14
N THR A 148 -23.88 37.90 77.37
CA THR A 148 -24.19 37.22 78.63
C THR A 148 -22.97 36.50 79.18
N ILE A 149 -22.94 36.35 80.50
CA ILE A 149 -21.88 35.66 81.24
C ILE A 149 -22.48 34.98 82.48
N ASP A 150 -21.87 33.92 83.01
CA ASP A 150 -22.40 33.26 84.21
C ASP A 150 -22.32 34.18 85.45
N PRO A 151 -23.38 34.27 86.28
CA PRO A 151 -23.37 35.06 87.50
C PRO A 151 -22.36 34.59 88.57
N SER A 152 -21.82 33.37 88.47
CA SER A 152 -20.73 32.89 89.33
C SER A 152 -19.46 33.76 89.24
N LEU A 153 -19.37 34.66 88.26
CA LEU A 153 -18.39 35.76 88.20
C LEU A 153 -18.24 36.51 89.53
N PHE A 154 -19.34 36.66 90.28
CA PHE A 154 -19.36 37.40 91.54
C PHE A 154 -19.27 36.52 92.79
N THR A 155 -18.95 35.23 92.68
CA THR A 155 -18.68 34.40 93.87
C THR A 155 -17.40 34.87 94.58
N GLY A 156 -17.36 34.81 95.92
CA GLY A 156 -16.25 35.32 96.72
C GLY A 156 -14.95 34.54 96.49
N GLY A 157 -13.85 35.25 96.21
CA GLY A 157 -12.55 34.69 95.83
C GLY A 157 -12.41 34.47 94.31
N GLN A 158 -11.18 34.43 93.79
CA GLN A 158 -10.97 34.26 92.34
C GLN A 158 -11.63 32.98 91.82
N ALA A 159 -12.40 33.08 90.73
CA ALA A 159 -13.09 31.94 90.15
C ALA A 159 -12.08 30.88 89.69
N THR A 160 -12.08 29.71 90.35
CA THR A 160 -11.22 28.55 90.05
C THR A 160 -12.08 27.29 89.87
N GLY A 161 -11.55 26.26 89.21
CA GLY A 161 -12.23 24.97 89.03
C GLY A 161 -13.57 25.08 88.27
N GLN A 162 -14.64 24.51 88.84
CA GLN A 162 -15.97 24.45 88.22
C GLN A 162 -16.59 25.83 87.94
N ALA A 163 -16.34 26.82 88.79
CA ALA A 163 -16.87 28.17 88.60
C ALA A 163 -16.24 28.85 87.38
N ALA A 164 -14.92 28.73 87.20
CA ALA A 164 -14.25 29.21 86.01
C ALA A 164 -14.75 28.51 84.74
N GLN A 165 -14.98 27.20 84.79
CA GLN A 165 -15.50 26.44 83.65
C GLN A 165 -16.95 26.82 83.31
N ALA A 166 -17.79 27.14 84.29
CA ALA A 166 -19.15 27.63 84.08
C ALA A 166 -19.16 29.04 83.46
N ILE A 167 -18.27 29.93 83.93
CA ILE A 167 -18.08 31.25 83.33
C ILE A 167 -17.59 31.08 81.89
N LEU A 168 -16.51 30.32 81.66
CA LEU A 168 -15.93 30.13 80.34
C LEU A 168 -16.90 29.49 79.35
N SER A 169 -17.75 28.55 79.78
CA SER A 169 -18.72 27.88 78.88
C SER A 169 -19.98 28.71 78.58
N SER A 170 -20.24 29.77 79.34
CA SER A 170 -21.44 30.62 79.21
C SER A 170 -21.17 31.99 78.58
N VAL A 171 -19.90 32.36 78.38
CA VAL A 171 -19.52 33.59 77.68
C VAL A 171 -20.11 33.58 76.28
N ASP A 172 -20.95 34.57 75.99
CA ASP A 172 -21.50 34.84 74.66
C ASP A 172 -21.57 36.36 74.51
N ILE A 173 -20.46 36.94 74.00
CA ILE A 173 -20.26 38.38 73.88
C ILE A 173 -20.10 38.73 72.41
N THR A 174 -20.74 39.82 72.00
CA THR A 174 -20.68 40.34 70.65
C THR A 174 -20.46 41.85 70.64
N ALA A 175 -19.81 42.37 69.60
CA ALA A 175 -19.76 43.80 69.32
C ALA A 175 -19.94 44.06 67.82
N PRO A 176 -20.82 44.99 67.42
CA PRO A 176 -20.87 45.41 66.02
C PRO A 176 -19.53 46.03 65.61
N LEU A 177 -19.08 45.74 64.39
CA LEU A 177 -17.88 46.33 63.81
C LEU A 177 -18.27 47.38 62.76
N PRO A 178 -17.42 48.39 62.53
CA PRO A 178 -17.57 49.26 61.37
C PRO A 178 -17.40 48.45 60.08
N LYS A 179 -17.71 49.08 58.94
CA LYS A 179 -17.46 48.49 57.62
C LYS A 179 -15.99 48.04 57.53
N LEU A 180 -15.77 46.74 57.32
CA LEU A 180 -14.42 46.18 57.22
C LEU A 180 -13.74 46.66 55.94
N SER A 181 -12.43 46.89 56.02
CA SER A 181 -11.58 47.28 54.90
C SER A 181 -10.35 46.38 54.87
N ILE A 182 -10.55 45.17 54.34
CA ILE A 182 -9.49 44.16 54.26
C ILE A 182 -8.68 44.39 52.99
N SER A 183 -7.38 44.68 53.12
CA SER A 183 -6.49 44.93 51.97
C SER A 183 -6.54 43.80 50.94
N GLY A 184 -6.69 44.16 49.67
CA GLY A 184 -6.70 43.25 48.53
C GLY A 184 -7.95 42.37 48.39
N ALA A 185 -8.91 42.43 49.31
CA ALA A 185 -10.12 41.60 49.24
C ALA A 185 -11.09 42.13 48.17
N PRO A 186 -11.52 41.31 47.19
CA PRO A 186 -12.38 41.74 46.09
C PRO A 186 -13.88 41.68 46.42
N VAL A 187 -14.25 41.65 47.70
CA VAL A 187 -15.63 41.46 48.18
C VAL A 187 -16.02 42.51 49.21
N ALA A 188 -17.31 42.81 49.29
CA ALA A 188 -17.85 43.69 50.32
C ALA A 188 -18.28 42.87 51.56
N PHE A 189 -17.84 43.31 52.73
CA PHE A 189 -18.23 42.74 54.02
C PHE A 189 -19.44 43.49 54.59
N LYS A 190 -20.41 42.73 55.10
CA LYS A 190 -21.67 43.22 55.68
C LYS A 190 -21.89 42.58 57.05
N ASN A 191 -22.70 43.23 57.90
CA ASN A 191 -23.12 42.72 59.21
C ASN A 191 -21.96 42.22 60.10
N ALA A 192 -20.77 42.80 59.90
CA ALA A 192 -19.57 42.36 60.59
C ALA A 192 -19.69 42.64 62.09
N HIS A 193 -19.36 41.65 62.90
CA HIS A 193 -19.33 41.76 64.34
C HIS A 193 -18.21 40.91 64.93
N PHE A 194 -17.62 41.42 66.00
CA PHE A 194 -16.71 40.67 66.83
C PHE A 194 -17.52 39.74 67.74
N SER A 195 -17.08 38.50 67.91
CA SER A 195 -17.72 37.50 68.75
C SER A 195 -16.71 36.80 69.63
N VAL A 196 -17.09 36.60 70.89
CA VAL A 196 -16.35 35.85 71.90
C VAL A 196 -17.31 34.84 72.48
N LYS A 197 -17.05 33.56 72.26
CA LYS A 197 -17.93 32.48 72.69
C LYS A 197 -17.18 31.42 73.49
N GLY A 198 -17.82 30.97 74.56
CA GLY A 198 -17.36 29.88 75.40
C GLY A 198 -17.48 28.51 74.74
N GLY A 199 -16.41 27.72 74.80
CA GLY A 199 -16.37 26.33 74.35
C GLY A 199 -16.26 25.33 75.51
N THR A 200 -16.50 24.06 75.20
CA THR A 200 -16.27 22.93 76.12
C THR A 200 -14.77 22.79 76.43
N GLY A 201 -14.40 22.64 77.71
CA GLY A 201 -13.00 22.47 78.13
C GLY A 201 -12.25 23.78 78.43
N GLY A 202 -12.93 24.92 78.52
CA GLY A 202 -12.31 26.20 78.92
C GLY A 202 -11.64 26.97 77.77
N VAL A 203 -11.87 26.55 76.53
CA VAL A 203 -11.44 27.26 75.32
C VAL A 203 -12.42 28.40 75.03
N VAL A 204 -11.90 29.57 74.65
CA VAL A 204 -12.70 30.72 74.22
C VAL A 204 -12.46 30.94 72.73
N ASP A 205 -13.52 30.85 71.96
CA ASP A 205 -13.49 31.14 70.52
C ASP A 205 -13.64 32.64 70.31
N VAL A 206 -12.62 33.26 69.72
CA VAL A 206 -12.62 34.68 69.38
C VAL A 206 -12.60 34.83 67.86
N LYS A 207 -13.67 35.40 67.31
CA LYS A 207 -13.88 35.45 65.88
C LYS A 207 -14.39 36.82 65.44
N VAL A 208 -14.11 37.18 64.18
CA VAL A 208 -14.89 38.18 63.45
C VAL A 208 -15.86 37.43 62.55
N LEU A 209 -17.15 37.68 62.72
CA LEU A 209 -18.24 37.05 61.98
C LEU A 209 -18.94 38.09 61.12
N GLY A 210 -19.59 37.67 60.04
CA GLY A 210 -20.44 38.53 59.22
C GLY A 210 -20.83 37.86 57.92
N ASP A 211 -21.25 38.66 56.95
CA ASP A 211 -21.65 38.19 55.62
C ASP A 211 -20.78 38.83 54.52
N ILE A 212 -20.54 38.08 53.44
CA ILE A 212 -19.90 38.55 52.21
C ILE A 212 -20.70 38.12 50.99
N ASP A 213 -20.74 38.99 49.98
CA ASP A 213 -21.29 38.66 48.67
C ASP A 213 -20.16 38.16 47.76
N VAL A 214 -20.22 36.90 47.35
CA VAL A 214 -19.28 36.33 46.40
C VAL A 214 -19.98 36.16 45.06
N THR A 215 -19.43 36.77 44.00
CA THR A 215 -20.01 36.63 42.66
C THR A 215 -19.58 35.30 42.03
N MET A 216 -20.54 34.42 41.77
CA MET A 216 -20.36 33.12 41.10
C MET A 216 -21.38 32.98 39.97
N ALA A 217 -20.96 32.55 38.77
CA ALA A 217 -21.84 32.44 37.59
C ALA A 217 -22.69 33.70 37.33
N SER A 218 -22.08 34.89 37.48
CA SER A 218 -22.74 36.19 37.34
C SER A 218 -23.88 36.46 38.34
N LYS A 219 -23.94 35.71 39.45
CA LYS A 219 -24.89 35.90 40.56
C LYS A 219 -24.13 36.19 41.85
N ALA A 220 -24.62 37.13 42.64
CA ALA A 220 -24.15 37.32 44.01
C ALA A 220 -24.69 36.19 44.90
N ILE A 221 -23.79 35.53 45.62
CA ILE A 221 -24.11 34.48 46.58
C ILE A 221 -23.68 34.96 47.96
N ASP A 222 -24.62 34.93 48.90
CA ASP A 222 -24.37 35.33 50.29
C ASP A 222 -23.65 34.19 51.01
N PHE A 223 -22.46 34.48 51.56
CA PHE A 223 -21.73 33.59 52.45
C PHE A 223 -21.64 34.20 53.84
N THR A 224 -21.87 33.39 54.87
CA THR A 224 -21.53 33.78 56.25
C THR A 224 -20.07 33.43 56.50
N PHE A 225 -19.26 34.42 56.85
CA PHE A 225 -17.83 34.25 57.09
C PHE A 225 -17.49 34.26 58.58
N ASP A 226 -16.40 33.56 58.90
CA ASP A 226 -15.68 33.67 60.16
C ASP A 226 -14.17 33.84 59.94
N ILE A 227 -13.58 34.73 60.73
CA ILE A 227 -12.14 34.91 60.83
C ILE A 227 -11.74 34.59 62.27
N ASP A 228 -11.12 33.43 62.43
CA ASP A 228 -10.71 32.90 63.72
C ASP A 228 -9.30 33.40 64.07
N VAL A 229 -9.16 34.06 65.22
CA VAL A 229 -7.87 34.56 65.73
C VAL A 229 -6.85 33.42 65.83
N ASN A 230 -7.27 32.24 66.30
CA ASN A 230 -6.37 31.11 66.55
C ASN A 230 -5.88 30.46 65.24
N LYS A 231 -6.74 30.39 64.21
CA LYS A 231 -6.36 29.85 62.89
C LYS A 231 -5.41 30.77 62.12
N THR A 232 -5.48 32.08 62.37
CA THR A 232 -4.66 33.07 61.68
C THR A 232 -3.19 33.05 62.13
N GLU A 233 -2.88 32.50 63.31
CA GLU A 233 -1.49 32.36 63.80
C GLU A 233 -0.85 31.01 63.48
N ALA A 234 -1.65 29.95 63.31
CA ALA A 234 -1.15 28.62 62.97
C ALA A 234 -0.84 28.47 61.46
N SER A 235 -1.21 29.46 60.65
CA SER A 235 -1.07 29.44 59.20
C SER A 235 0.21 30.17 58.75
N SER A 236 0.77 29.77 57.61
CA SER A 236 1.79 30.54 56.88
C SER A 236 1.20 31.78 56.19
N SER A 237 -0.12 31.93 56.16
CA SER A 237 -0.85 33.10 55.68
C SER A 237 -0.98 34.18 56.78
N ASP A 238 -1.03 35.45 56.37
CA ASP A 238 -1.21 36.56 57.31
C ASP A 238 -2.68 36.74 57.76
N LEU A 239 -3.64 36.19 57.03
CA LEU A 239 -5.07 36.19 57.31
C LEU A 239 -5.76 35.01 56.61
N THR A 240 -6.70 34.35 57.28
CA THR A 240 -7.54 33.30 56.67
C THR A 240 -9.01 33.58 56.96
N ILE A 241 -9.83 33.60 55.91
CA ILE A 241 -11.28 33.75 55.98
C ILE A 241 -11.89 32.40 55.62
N SER A 242 -12.71 31.86 56.51
CA SER A 242 -13.60 30.73 56.21
C SER A 242 -15.00 31.28 56.00
N ALA A 243 -15.74 30.79 55.02
CA ALA A 243 -17.12 31.18 54.81
C ALA A 243 -17.96 30.03 54.24
N ALA A 244 -19.24 29.99 54.57
CA ALA A 244 -20.14 28.94 54.08
C ALA A 244 -21.44 29.53 53.52
N SER A 245 -22.01 28.84 52.53
CA SER A 245 -23.32 29.17 51.96
C SER A 245 -24.12 27.91 51.65
N THR A 246 -25.41 27.95 51.95
CA THR A 246 -26.38 26.91 51.57
C THR A 246 -27.12 27.25 50.26
N THR A 247 -26.89 28.45 49.71
CA THR A 247 -27.52 28.91 48.47
C THR A 247 -26.92 28.14 47.28
N PRO A 248 -27.74 27.39 46.52
CA PRO A 248 -27.25 26.64 45.37
C PRO A 248 -26.85 27.56 44.21
N VAL A 249 -25.81 27.18 43.47
CA VAL A 249 -25.36 27.90 42.26
C VAL A 249 -25.06 26.92 41.14
N THR A 250 -25.44 27.25 39.91
CA THR A 250 -25.13 26.42 38.74
C THR A 250 -24.02 27.08 37.92
N LEU A 251 -22.91 26.38 37.73
CA LEU A 251 -21.84 26.83 36.84
C LEU A 251 -22.14 26.36 35.40
N PRO A 252 -22.19 27.27 34.40
CA PRO A 252 -22.39 26.92 33.00
C PRO A 252 -21.06 26.47 32.38
N LEU A 253 -20.65 25.25 32.71
CA LEU A 253 -19.45 24.60 32.15
C LEU A 253 -19.86 23.62 31.04
N PHE A 254 -18.91 22.81 30.56
CA PHE A 254 -19.18 21.78 29.54
C PHE A 254 -20.41 20.93 29.88
N HIS A 255 -20.46 20.46 31.13
CA HIS A 255 -21.67 19.99 31.80
C HIS A 255 -22.02 20.98 32.91
N ASN A 256 -23.30 21.31 33.03
CA ASN A 256 -23.77 22.20 34.10
C ASN A 256 -23.54 21.54 35.47
N LEU A 257 -22.77 22.19 36.33
CA LEU A 257 -22.55 21.73 37.70
C LEU A 257 -23.45 22.52 38.66
N ALA A 258 -24.48 21.86 39.19
CA ALA A 258 -25.32 22.41 40.24
C ALA A 258 -24.64 22.21 41.60
N LEU A 259 -24.03 23.28 42.12
CA LEU A 259 -23.25 23.26 43.35
C LEU A 259 -24.14 23.51 44.56
N THR A 260 -23.90 22.74 45.63
CA THR A 260 -24.56 22.85 46.93
C THR A 260 -23.53 22.73 48.05
N GLY A 261 -23.86 23.23 49.25
CA GLY A 261 -22.98 23.15 50.43
C GLY A 261 -21.63 23.82 50.21
N LEU A 262 -21.66 25.09 49.78
CA LEU A 262 -20.46 25.84 49.40
C LEU A 262 -19.64 26.20 50.65
N ASN A 263 -18.36 25.85 50.64
CA ASN A 263 -17.40 26.22 51.69
C ASN A 263 -16.21 26.95 51.06
N LEU A 264 -16.13 28.26 51.29
CA LEU A 264 -15.04 29.12 50.86
C LEU A 264 -13.94 29.16 51.92
N THR A 265 -12.70 28.94 51.49
CA THR A 265 -11.49 29.31 52.24
C THR A 265 -10.69 30.30 51.42
N ALA A 266 -10.38 31.46 52.00
CA ALA A 266 -9.54 32.47 51.39
C ALA A 266 -8.34 32.76 52.32
N ALA A 267 -7.12 32.52 51.82
CA ALA A 267 -5.89 32.76 52.54
C ALA A 267 -5.12 33.92 51.91
N ARG A 268 -4.65 34.87 52.72
CA ARG A 268 -3.89 36.04 52.28
C ARG A 268 -2.41 35.91 52.62
N ALA A 269 -1.55 36.22 51.66
CA ALA A 269 -0.12 36.40 51.88
C ALA A 269 0.32 37.74 51.27
N GLY A 270 0.54 38.76 52.11
CA GLY A 270 0.77 40.12 51.64
C GLY A 270 -0.50 40.73 51.05
N ASN A 271 -0.48 41.12 49.78
CA ASN A 271 -1.65 41.65 49.05
C ASN A 271 -2.30 40.61 48.10
N ALA A 272 -1.84 39.36 48.15
CA ALA A 272 -2.28 38.27 47.29
C ALA A 272 -3.24 37.33 48.04
N TRP A 273 -4.20 36.76 47.31
CA TRP A 273 -5.25 35.90 47.87
C TRP A 273 -5.36 34.60 47.09
N ASP A 274 -5.25 33.49 47.81
CA ASP A 274 -5.58 32.16 47.31
C ASP A 274 -6.97 31.78 47.82
N THR A 275 -7.88 31.46 46.91
CA THR A 275 -9.25 31.07 47.27
C THR A 275 -9.59 29.66 46.80
N THR A 276 -10.20 28.88 47.67
CA THR A 276 -10.78 27.57 47.35
C THR A 276 -12.24 27.54 47.76
N ILE A 277 -13.13 27.08 46.88
CA ILE A 277 -14.53 26.78 47.21
C ILE A 277 -14.74 25.28 47.03
N ASP A 278 -15.00 24.59 48.13
CA ASP A 278 -15.41 23.19 48.12
C ASP A 278 -16.93 23.10 48.10
N ALA A 279 -17.47 22.23 47.24
CA ALA A 279 -18.90 22.08 47.03
C ALA A 279 -19.26 20.64 46.67
N LYS A 280 -20.55 20.30 46.82
CA LYS A 280 -21.14 19.04 46.34
C LYS A 280 -21.91 19.29 45.05
N SER A 281 -21.84 18.37 44.10
CA SER A 281 -22.62 18.41 42.86
C SER A 281 -22.97 17.00 42.37
N THR A 282 -23.56 16.91 41.18
CA THR A 282 -23.72 15.66 40.45
C THR A 282 -23.19 15.81 39.03
N LEU A 283 -22.52 14.78 38.52
CA LEU A 283 -22.07 14.66 37.14
C LEU A 283 -22.64 13.37 36.59
N ASN A 284 -23.44 13.46 35.51
CA ASN A 284 -24.20 12.34 34.96
C ASN A 284 -24.98 11.52 36.03
N ALA A 285 -25.65 12.20 36.96
CA ALA A 285 -26.36 11.65 38.12
C ALA A 285 -25.50 10.97 39.21
N LYS A 286 -24.17 10.87 39.04
CA LYS A 286 -23.26 10.44 40.11
C LYS A 286 -22.92 11.60 41.05
N PRO A 287 -23.01 11.44 42.38
CA PRO A 287 -22.56 12.46 43.34
C PRO A 287 -21.06 12.71 43.24
N VAL A 288 -20.66 13.98 43.24
CA VAL A 288 -19.26 14.39 43.12
C VAL A 288 -18.91 15.57 44.03
N ASP A 289 -17.64 15.62 44.40
CA ASP A 289 -17.01 16.69 45.18
C ASP A 289 -16.25 17.63 44.24
N ILE A 290 -16.63 18.91 44.27
CA ILE A 290 -16.08 19.96 43.42
C ILE A 290 -15.18 20.86 44.24
N ALA A 291 -13.96 21.10 43.76
CA ALA A 291 -13.04 22.09 44.30
C ALA A 291 -12.75 23.16 43.25
N ILE A 292 -13.23 24.38 43.50
CA ILE A 292 -12.96 25.56 42.68
C ILE A 292 -11.77 26.29 43.27
N LYS A 293 -10.63 26.28 42.59
CA LYS A 293 -9.41 26.92 43.08
C LYS A 293 -9.06 28.12 42.24
N ARG A 294 -8.74 29.24 42.87
CA ARG A 294 -8.12 30.42 42.25
C ARG A 294 -6.87 30.78 43.05
N PRO A 295 -5.72 30.21 42.70
CA PRO A 295 -4.43 30.62 43.25
C PRO A 295 -4.03 31.99 42.72
N THR A 296 -3.20 32.68 43.49
CA THR A 296 -2.63 33.98 43.13
C THR A 296 -1.84 33.88 41.83
N GLY A 297 -2.12 34.79 40.89
CA GLY A 297 -1.42 34.85 39.61
C GLY A 297 -1.77 33.72 38.63
N SER A 298 -2.68 32.82 38.99
CA SER A 298 -3.11 31.69 38.16
C SER A 298 -4.60 31.79 37.80
N PRO A 299 -5.03 31.24 36.65
CA PRO A 299 -6.44 31.18 36.32
C PRO A 299 -7.21 30.29 37.30
N GLN A 300 -8.51 30.54 37.40
CA GLN A 300 -9.41 29.70 38.17
C GLN A 300 -9.56 28.31 37.53
N THR A 301 -9.57 27.27 38.34
CA THR A 301 -9.81 25.88 37.94
C THR A 301 -11.02 25.32 38.67
N VAL A 302 -11.76 24.41 38.02
CA VAL A 302 -12.89 23.68 38.60
C VAL A 302 -12.56 22.20 38.51
N ASN A 303 -12.30 21.58 39.65
CA ASN A 303 -11.80 20.21 39.71
C ASN A 303 -12.85 19.31 40.34
N VAL A 304 -13.05 18.13 39.75
CA VAL A 304 -13.76 17.03 40.40
C VAL A 304 -12.72 16.23 41.19
N THR A 305 -12.92 16.14 42.51
CA THR A 305 -12.00 15.47 43.43
C THR A 305 -12.45 14.04 43.77
N THR A 306 -13.67 13.68 43.38
CA THR A 306 -14.17 12.31 43.44
C THR A 306 -13.55 11.49 42.31
N LYS A 307 -13.04 10.30 42.62
CA LYS A 307 -12.59 9.34 41.61
C LYS A 307 -13.73 8.98 40.67
N MET A 308 -13.49 9.08 39.36
CA MET A 308 -14.50 8.77 38.36
C MET A 308 -13.94 8.01 37.17
N THR A 309 -14.80 7.28 36.49
CA THR A 309 -14.51 6.71 35.17
C THR A 309 -15.10 7.58 34.05
N LEU A 310 -14.75 7.31 32.80
CA LEU A 310 -15.38 7.99 31.66
C LEU A 310 -16.88 7.66 31.56
N ALA A 311 -17.30 6.46 31.99
CA ALA A 311 -18.73 6.10 32.07
C ALA A 311 -19.50 7.04 33.00
N ASP A 312 -18.87 7.45 34.11
CA ASP A 312 -19.47 8.39 35.06
C ASP A 312 -19.54 9.83 34.51
N MET A 313 -18.72 10.17 33.51
CA MET A 313 -18.65 11.52 32.94
C MET A 313 -19.57 11.72 31.75
N MET A 314 -19.87 10.67 30.98
CA MET A 314 -20.54 10.78 29.68
C MET A 314 -22.01 10.35 29.74
N PRO A 315 -22.93 11.08 29.10
CA PRO A 315 -24.35 10.73 29.08
C PRO A 315 -24.62 9.55 28.14
N GLY A 316 -25.49 8.63 28.57
CA GLY A 316 -25.86 7.42 27.82
C GLY A 316 -24.81 6.31 27.93
N ALA A 317 -25.17 5.10 27.52
CA ALA A 317 -24.32 3.91 27.61
C ALA A 317 -23.14 3.93 26.61
N VAL A 318 -22.40 5.04 26.53
CA VAL A 318 -21.19 5.17 25.71
C VAL A 318 -20.12 4.26 26.30
N SER A 319 -19.70 3.29 25.51
CA SER A 319 -18.64 2.34 25.87
C SER A 319 -17.58 2.35 24.79
N VAL A 320 -16.37 2.75 25.16
CA VAL A 320 -15.12 2.58 24.41
C VAL A 320 -14.35 1.45 25.09
N PRO A 321 -14.23 0.28 24.45
CA PRO A 321 -13.63 -0.90 25.07
C PRO A 321 -12.23 -0.62 25.65
N GLY A 322 -12.06 -0.85 26.95
CA GLY A 322 -10.78 -0.66 27.65
C GLY A 322 -10.42 0.77 28.03
N LEU A 323 -11.27 1.75 27.72
CA LEU A 323 -11.08 3.15 28.12
C LEU A 323 -12.19 3.61 29.10
N THR A 324 -13.42 3.16 28.89
CA THR A 324 -14.61 3.60 29.64
C THR A 324 -14.54 3.31 31.15
N ASP A 325 -13.88 2.23 31.55
CA ASP A 325 -13.84 1.76 32.94
C ASP A 325 -12.57 2.19 33.70
N ILE A 326 -11.69 2.99 33.08
CA ILE A 326 -10.48 3.48 33.73
C ILE A 326 -10.86 4.51 34.80
N GLU A 327 -10.37 4.33 36.02
CA GLU A 327 -10.52 5.31 37.09
C GLU A 327 -9.50 6.44 36.95
N PHE A 328 -9.98 7.68 37.05
CA PHE A 328 -9.20 8.91 36.98
C PHE A 328 -9.29 9.70 38.30
N ASP A 329 -8.14 10.22 38.73
CA ASP A 329 -7.99 10.97 39.99
C ASP A 329 -7.92 12.49 39.78
N SER A 330 -7.57 12.95 38.57
CA SER A 330 -7.39 14.37 38.23
C SER A 330 -8.30 14.76 37.08
N ILE A 331 -9.41 15.40 37.41
CA ILE A 331 -10.48 15.76 36.46
C ILE A 331 -10.75 17.26 36.58
N GLN A 332 -10.56 17.98 35.49
CA GLN A 332 -10.84 19.40 35.39
C GLN A 332 -12.01 19.63 34.43
N VAL A 333 -13.00 20.42 34.84
CA VAL A 333 -14.15 20.76 33.99
C VAL A 333 -14.01 22.21 33.53
N THR A 334 -13.91 22.40 32.22
CA THR A 334 -13.83 23.73 31.59
C THR A 334 -15.17 24.09 30.94
N GLN A 335 -15.24 25.25 30.27
CA GLN A 335 -16.43 25.61 29.50
C GLN A 335 -16.63 24.72 28.26
N ASN A 336 -15.54 24.19 27.70
CA ASN A 336 -15.55 23.55 26.39
C ASN A 336 -15.29 22.04 26.44
N ALA A 337 -14.69 21.55 27.52
CA ALA A 337 -14.31 20.15 27.66
C ALA A 337 -14.21 19.71 29.14
N ILE A 338 -14.09 18.40 29.35
CA ILE A 338 -13.57 17.79 30.57
C ILE A 338 -12.16 17.29 30.26
N ASP A 339 -11.18 17.81 30.97
CA ASP A 339 -9.75 17.52 30.77
C ASP A 339 -9.30 16.60 31.90
N ILE A 340 -8.67 15.48 31.55
CA ILE A 340 -8.36 14.40 32.49
C ILE A 340 -6.91 13.97 32.30
N ALA A 341 -6.12 13.98 33.38
CA ALA A 341 -4.78 13.41 33.36
C ALA A 341 -4.84 11.97 33.88
N GLY A 342 -4.20 11.02 33.19
CA GLY A 342 -4.25 9.63 33.60
C GLY A 342 -3.23 8.73 32.90
N LYS A 343 -3.45 7.43 33.02
CA LYS A 343 -2.64 6.41 32.33
C LYS A 343 -3.52 5.46 31.53
N VAL A 344 -3.13 5.18 30.30
CA VAL A 344 -3.75 4.18 29.43
C VAL A 344 -2.69 3.20 28.98
N LYS A 345 -2.88 1.90 29.27
CA LYS A 345 -1.87 0.84 29.04
C LYS A 345 -0.46 1.19 29.59
N GLY A 346 -0.42 1.87 30.74
CA GLY A 346 0.83 2.27 31.42
C GLY A 346 1.48 3.55 30.88
N LEU A 347 1.00 4.09 29.75
CA LEU A 347 1.47 5.36 29.19
C LEU A 347 0.71 6.53 29.83
N ASP A 348 1.44 7.60 30.13
CA ASP A 348 0.82 8.88 30.54
C ASP A 348 0.03 9.46 29.38
N VAL A 349 -1.21 9.89 29.65
CA VAL A 349 -2.11 10.48 28.67
C VAL A 349 -2.88 11.65 29.25
N ASP A 350 -3.29 12.55 28.36
CA ASP A 350 -4.38 13.48 28.63
C ASP A 350 -5.61 12.99 27.88
N VAL A 351 -6.76 12.92 28.54
CA VAL A 351 -8.04 12.53 27.95
C VAL A 351 -8.98 13.73 28.00
N ASP A 352 -9.53 14.09 26.85
CA ASP A 352 -10.46 15.20 26.72
C ASP A 352 -11.83 14.69 26.26
N VAL A 353 -12.89 15.04 27.00
CA VAL A 353 -14.28 14.88 26.55
C VAL A 353 -14.78 16.22 26.05
N PHE A 354 -15.13 16.32 24.77
CA PHE A 354 -15.47 17.61 24.14
C PHE A 354 -16.60 17.47 23.12
N LYS A 355 -17.11 18.61 22.64
CA LYS A 355 -18.11 18.70 21.55
C LYS A 355 -17.51 19.53 20.41
N PRO A 356 -17.39 19.00 19.18
CA PRO A 356 -16.76 19.73 18.07
C PRO A 356 -17.59 20.91 17.56
N ALA A 357 -18.87 20.97 17.91
CA ALA A 357 -19.78 22.09 17.64
C ALA A 357 -20.91 22.10 18.68
N ALA A 358 -21.59 23.25 18.81
CA ALA A 358 -22.78 23.35 19.65
C ALA A 358 -23.85 22.33 19.22
N GLY A 359 -24.38 21.55 20.17
CA GLY A 359 -25.37 20.50 19.92
C GLY A 359 -24.82 19.17 19.37
N ALA A 360 -23.52 19.08 19.09
CA ALA A 360 -22.88 17.82 18.70
C ALA A 360 -22.86 16.81 19.85
N LYS A 361 -22.72 15.53 19.49
CA LYS A 361 -22.43 14.45 20.46
C LYS A 361 -21.04 14.62 21.06
N GLU A 362 -20.80 13.96 22.18
CA GLU A 362 -19.53 14.02 22.89
C GLU A 362 -18.51 13.08 22.25
N HIS A 363 -17.31 13.61 22.05
CA HIS A 363 -16.14 12.91 21.52
C HIS A 363 -15.12 12.73 22.64
N ILE A 364 -14.31 11.68 22.54
CA ILE A 364 -13.22 11.40 23.49
C ILE A 364 -11.92 11.49 22.71
N ALA A 365 -11.02 12.38 23.11
CA ALA A 365 -9.66 12.40 22.59
C ALA A 365 -8.69 11.87 23.63
N VAL A 366 -7.81 10.96 23.24
CA VAL A 366 -6.69 10.48 24.04
C VAL A 366 -5.41 11.02 23.43
N ASN A 367 -4.75 11.93 24.13
CA ASN A 367 -3.49 12.55 23.78
C ASN A 367 -2.33 11.81 24.42
N PHE A 368 -1.29 11.54 23.63
CA PHE A 368 -0.04 10.94 24.10
C PHE A 368 1.08 11.98 24.04
N PRO A 369 1.45 12.60 25.18
CA PRO A 369 2.46 13.65 25.23
C PRO A 369 3.89 13.15 24.99
N SER A 370 4.15 11.85 25.19
CA SER A 370 5.46 11.23 24.98
C SER A 370 5.45 10.30 23.76
N THR A 371 6.60 10.17 23.09
CA THR A 371 6.79 9.19 22.02
C THR A 371 6.66 7.76 22.57
N PHE A 372 5.94 6.90 21.86
CA PHE A 372 5.82 5.46 22.17
C PHE A 372 5.94 4.61 20.89
N THR A 373 5.92 3.28 20.99
CA THR A 373 5.91 2.40 19.81
C THR A 373 4.54 1.77 19.61
N ILE A 374 4.11 1.55 18.36
CA ILE A 374 2.81 0.92 18.08
C ILE A 374 2.72 -0.50 18.65
N ALA A 375 3.85 -1.18 18.86
CA ALA A 375 3.91 -2.49 19.52
C ALA A 375 3.33 -2.48 20.95
N THR A 376 3.31 -1.33 21.64
CA THR A 376 2.65 -1.17 22.94
C THR A 376 1.13 -1.42 22.86
N PHE A 377 0.52 -1.07 21.72
CA PHE A 377 -0.92 -1.22 21.49
C PHE A 377 -1.26 -2.46 20.66
N ILE A 378 -0.40 -2.83 19.72
CA ILE A 378 -0.58 -3.96 18.81
C ILE A 378 0.68 -4.84 18.87
N PRO A 379 0.81 -5.75 19.87
CA PRO A 379 2.00 -6.59 20.03
C PRO A 379 2.36 -7.42 18.79
N GLN A 380 1.38 -7.71 17.93
CA GLN A 380 1.53 -8.49 16.69
C GLN A 380 2.33 -7.78 15.61
N VAL A 381 2.60 -6.47 15.76
CA VAL A 381 3.54 -5.76 14.89
C VAL A 381 5.00 -6.08 15.21
N THR A 382 5.28 -6.81 16.30
CA THR A 382 6.63 -7.26 16.65
C THR A 382 7.23 -8.09 15.52
N GLY A 383 8.46 -7.77 15.13
CA GLY A 383 9.13 -8.39 13.97
C GLY A 383 8.80 -7.74 12.62
N THR A 384 7.80 -6.86 12.55
CA THR A 384 7.56 -6.00 11.38
C THR A 384 8.40 -4.74 11.46
N PRO A 385 8.59 -4.00 10.34
CA PRO A 385 9.27 -2.71 10.34
C PRO A 385 8.61 -1.63 11.22
N LEU A 386 7.40 -1.85 11.71
CA LEU A 386 6.71 -0.92 12.62
C LEU A 386 7.01 -1.15 14.10
N ALA A 387 7.60 -2.29 14.48
CA ALA A 387 7.82 -2.63 15.88
C ALA A 387 8.60 -1.54 16.64
N ASP A 388 9.61 -0.95 15.97
CA ASP A 388 10.52 0.05 16.53
C ASP A 388 10.18 1.49 16.13
N ALA A 389 9.10 1.67 15.35
CA ALA A 389 8.70 2.95 14.82
C ALA A 389 8.14 3.85 15.92
N GLY A 390 8.68 5.07 16.03
CA GLY A 390 8.29 6.04 17.05
C GLY A 390 7.00 6.75 16.65
N PHE A 391 5.99 6.71 17.50
CA PHE A 391 4.72 7.41 17.35
C PHE A 391 4.75 8.61 18.29
N LYS A 392 4.71 9.82 17.74
CA LYS A 392 4.93 11.08 18.45
C LYS A 392 3.75 12.03 18.25
N ASP A 393 3.41 12.79 19.29
CA ASP A 393 2.30 13.75 19.29
C ASP A 393 0.97 13.11 18.83
N MET A 394 0.71 11.88 19.28
CA MET A 394 -0.45 11.10 18.83
C MET A 394 -1.73 11.53 19.55
N ASN A 395 -2.81 11.64 18.77
CA ASN A 395 -4.16 11.91 19.25
C ASN A 395 -5.08 10.82 18.69
N PHE A 396 -5.74 10.10 19.58
CA PHE A 396 -6.76 9.13 19.22
C PHE A 396 -8.12 9.71 19.58
N ILE A 397 -8.91 10.07 18.58
CA ILE A 397 -10.21 10.73 18.75
C ILE A 397 -11.32 9.75 18.43
N TRP A 398 -11.96 9.23 19.48
CA TRP A 398 -13.16 8.42 19.34
C TRP A 398 -14.36 9.31 19.04
N THR A 399 -15.07 8.95 17.97
CA THR A 399 -16.26 9.63 17.49
C THR A 399 -17.45 8.66 17.55
N PRO A 400 -18.57 9.02 18.20
CA PRO A 400 -19.74 8.15 18.24
C PRO A 400 -20.32 7.91 16.83
N LYS A 401 -21.09 6.83 16.67
CA LYS A 401 -21.64 6.39 15.37
C LYS A 401 -22.39 7.50 14.61
N ASP A 402 -23.14 8.31 15.35
CA ASP A 402 -23.94 9.42 14.81
C ASP A 402 -23.28 10.80 15.02
N GLY A 403 -21.98 10.83 15.38
CA GLY A 403 -21.19 12.04 15.63
C GLY A 403 -20.19 12.39 14.53
N ALA A 404 -20.27 11.71 13.38
CA ALA A 404 -19.39 11.94 12.24
C ALA A 404 -19.48 13.39 11.75
N THR A 405 -18.33 14.02 11.52
CA THR A 405 -18.26 15.39 11.03
C THR A 405 -17.20 15.49 9.93
N ALA A 406 -17.59 15.94 8.74
CA ALA A 406 -16.69 16.02 7.59
C ALA A 406 -15.60 17.09 7.75
N SER A 407 -15.85 18.14 8.54
CA SER A 407 -14.90 19.23 8.77
C SER A 407 -15.11 19.84 10.16
N VAL A 408 -14.17 19.59 11.06
CA VAL A 408 -14.09 20.19 12.40
C VAL A 408 -12.93 21.17 12.40
N ALA A 409 -13.20 22.45 12.64
CA ALA A 409 -12.16 23.46 12.75
C ALA A 409 -11.22 23.13 13.92
N LYS A 410 -9.92 23.28 13.72
CA LYS A 410 -8.93 23.02 14.79
C LYS A 410 -9.16 23.87 16.04
N SER A 411 -9.70 25.07 15.89
CA SER A 411 -10.06 25.96 17.00
C SER A 411 -11.24 25.46 17.85
N ALA A 412 -12.00 24.47 17.34
CA ALA A 412 -13.09 23.82 18.07
C ALA A 412 -12.64 22.53 18.79
N LEU A 413 -11.37 22.15 18.66
CA LEU A 413 -10.77 21.03 19.40
C LEU A 413 -10.13 21.54 20.71
N PRO A 414 -10.00 20.68 21.73
CA PRO A 414 -9.20 20.98 22.93
C PRO A 414 -7.78 21.41 22.57
N GLY A 415 -7.17 22.27 23.39
CA GLY A 415 -5.94 23.00 23.03
C GLY A 415 -4.73 22.09 22.74
N ASN A 416 -4.52 21.06 23.56
CA ASN A 416 -3.51 20.01 23.39
C ASN A 416 -3.73 19.22 22.07
N ILE A 417 -4.96 18.81 21.78
CA ILE A 417 -5.33 18.07 20.57
C ILE A 417 -5.09 18.94 19.33
N SER A 418 -5.56 20.18 19.37
CA SER A 418 -5.40 21.16 18.30
C SER A 418 -3.92 21.45 18.00
N ALA A 419 -3.11 21.60 19.06
CA ALA A 419 -1.67 21.83 18.95
C ALA A 419 -0.96 20.64 18.29
N ASN A 420 -1.26 19.42 18.70
CA ASN A 420 -0.61 18.22 18.16
C ASN A 420 -1.01 17.92 16.71
N ILE A 421 -2.29 18.06 16.36
CA ILE A 421 -2.73 17.96 14.95
C ILE A 421 -2.07 19.05 14.10
N SER A 422 -1.80 20.23 14.66
CA SER A 422 -1.10 21.30 13.94
C SER A 422 0.37 21.00 13.68
N LYS A 423 0.99 20.08 14.42
CA LYS A 423 2.33 19.56 14.12
C LYS A 423 2.34 18.56 12.97
N SER A 424 1.25 17.85 12.73
CA SER A 424 1.12 16.81 11.68
C SER A 424 0.25 17.24 10.49
N SER A 425 -0.37 18.40 10.50
CA SER A 425 -1.21 18.84 9.39
C SER A 425 -1.26 20.35 9.29
N THR A 426 -1.12 20.88 8.09
CA THR A 426 -1.30 22.30 7.78
C THR A 426 -2.76 22.67 7.50
N ALA A 427 -3.66 21.68 7.39
CA ALA A 427 -5.09 21.93 7.18
C ALA A 427 -5.68 22.71 8.36
N THR A 428 -6.63 23.62 8.11
CA THR A 428 -7.31 24.41 9.16
C THR A 428 -8.42 23.62 9.88
N SER A 429 -8.84 22.50 9.30
CA SER A 429 -9.82 21.57 9.86
C SER A 429 -9.43 20.10 9.64
N VAL A 430 -10.11 19.20 10.35
CA VAL A 430 -9.97 17.74 10.23
C VAL A 430 -11.33 17.07 10.07
N SER A 431 -11.38 15.94 9.38
CA SER A 431 -12.57 15.09 9.34
C SER A 431 -12.54 14.08 10.48
N LEU A 432 -13.66 13.92 11.17
CA LEU A 432 -13.87 12.88 12.18
C LEU A 432 -14.92 11.89 11.69
N LYS A 433 -14.51 10.65 11.45
CA LYS A 433 -15.37 9.53 11.06
C LYS A 433 -15.83 8.76 12.31
N PRO A 434 -16.94 8.00 12.25
CA PRO A 434 -17.32 7.09 13.33
C PRO A 434 -16.17 6.16 13.75
N GLY A 435 -16.02 5.91 15.04
CA GLY A 435 -14.94 5.10 15.61
C GLY A 435 -13.70 5.92 15.97
N LEU A 436 -12.55 5.25 16.07
CA LEU A 436 -11.29 5.86 16.51
C LEU A 436 -10.54 6.47 15.32
N ASN A 437 -10.37 7.78 15.34
CA ASN A 437 -9.60 8.55 14.36
C ASN A 437 -8.20 8.80 14.93
N LEU A 438 -7.17 8.68 14.11
CA LEU A 438 -5.78 8.79 14.53
C LEU A 438 -5.12 9.97 13.82
N PHE A 439 -4.43 10.81 14.59
CA PHE A 439 -3.60 11.92 14.08
C PHE A 439 -2.29 11.98 14.86
N GLY A 440 -1.17 12.20 14.19
CA GLY A 440 0.12 12.39 14.86
C GLY A 440 1.27 12.25 13.88
N ASN A 441 2.45 11.86 14.36
CA ASN A 441 3.63 11.73 13.53
C ASN A 441 4.31 10.38 13.73
N LEU A 442 4.79 9.80 12.63
CA LEU A 442 5.76 8.72 12.61
C LEU A 442 7.16 9.34 12.65
N GLU A 443 7.93 9.08 13.68
CA GLU A 443 9.34 9.46 13.77
C GLU A 443 10.19 8.45 12.99
N ILE A 444 11.00 8.95 12.06
CA ILE A 444 11.89 8.14 11.24
C ILE A 444 13.30 8.25 11.82
N LYS A 445 13.85 7.12 12.26
CA LYS A 445 15.19 7.05 12.82
C LYS A 445 16.19 6.73 11.71
N SER A 446 17.36 7.36 11.76
CA SER A 446 18.44 7.05 10.82
C SER A 446 18.82 5.58 10.90
N GLY A 447 18.76 4.88 9.76
CA GLY A 447 19.10 3.46 9.66
C GLY A 447 17.94 2.49 9.94
N ASP A 448 16.75 2.97 10.31
CA ASP A 448 15.58 2.10 10.38
C ASP A 448 15.11 1.68 8.97
N LYS A 449 14.28 0.62 8.91
CA LYS A 449 13.83 0.04 7.65
C LYS A 449 12.95 1.01 6.85
N ILE A 450 12.12 1.81 7.52
CA ILE A 450 11.19 2.75 6.89
C ILE A 450 11.98 3.90 6.25
N GLY A 451 12.91 4.52 6.97
CA GLY A 451 13.83 5.53 6.47
C GLY A 451 14.70 5.02 5.34
N SER A 452 15.15 3.76 5.40
CA SER A 452 15.89 3.12 4.31
C SER A 452 15.04 3.01 3.03
N LEU A 453 13.77 2.61 3.15
CA LEU A 453 12.83 2.57 2.02
C LEU A 453 12.57 3.98 1.47
N LEU A 454 12.23 4.94 2.32
CA LEU A 454 11.94 6.32 1.93
C LEU A 454 13.12 6.95 1.19
N LYS A 455 14.35 6.73 1.67
CA LYS A 455 15.57 7.19 1.00
C LYS A 455 15.74 6.56 -0.40
N LYS A 456 15.44 5.26 -0.55
CA LYS A 456 15.53 4.56 -1.86
C LYS A 456 14.55 5.12 -2.90
N ILE A 457 13.44 5.71 -2.46
CA ILE A 457 12.43 6.36 -3.31
C ILE A 457 12.56 7.90 -3.35
N GLY A 458 13.64 8.45 -2.80
CA GLY A 458 13.96 9.88 -2.87
C GLY A 458 13.23 10.77 -1.87
N VAL A 459 12.69 10.20 -0.79
CA VAL A 459 12.06 10.93 0.31
C VAL A 459 13.06 11.06 1.46
N ASP A 460 13.50 12.29 1.76
CA ASP A 460 14.32 12.62 2.92
C ASP A 460 13.42 13.30 3.97
N ALA A 461 12.88 12.50 4.89
CA ALA A 461 12.00 12.97 5.94
C ALA A 461 12.44 12.37 7.29
N SER A 462 12.52 13.22 8.31
CA SER A 462 12.73 12.79 9.70
C SER A 462 11.43 12.41 10.40
N SER A 463 10.28 12.77 9.82
CA SER A 463 8.96 12.40 10.34
C SER A 463 7.89 12.41 9.25
N LEU A 464 6.87 11.55 9.38
CA LEU A 464 5.70 11.55 8.50
C LEU A 464 4.41 11.87 9.26
N PRO A 465 3.57 12.78 8.74
CA PRO A 465 2.29 13.10 9.36
C PRO A 465 1.27 11.98 9.14
N LEU A 466 0.91 11.28 10.22
CA LEU A 466 -0.05 10.19 10.20
C LEU A 466 -1.48 10.71 10.33
N LYS A 467 -2.37 10.18 9.49
CA LYS A 467 -3.82 10.26 9.64
C LYS A 467 -4.43 8.88 9.36
N GLY A 468 -5.48 8.50 10.07
CA GLY A 468 -6.10 7.20 9.82
C GLY A 468 -7.21 6.82 10.77
N SER A 469 -7.51 5.54 10.78
CA SER A 469 -8.43 4.91 11.72
C SER A 469 -7.80 3.68 12.36
N LEU A 470 -8.29 3.35 13.55
CA LEU A 470 -7.93 2.15 14.28
C LEU A 470 -9.19 1.58 14.96
N SER A 471 -9.16 0.32 15.40
CA SER A 471 -10.25 -0.23 16.21
C SER A 471 -10.34 0.50 17.56
N ASP A 472 -11.57 0.74 18.02
CA ASP A 472 -11.88 1.19 19.38
C ASP A 472 -11.46 0.19 20.47
N GLY A 473 -11.31 -1.09 20.11
CA GLY A 473 -10.72 -2.14 20.93
C GLY A 473 -9.24 -1.96 21.24
N VAL A 474 -8.55 -0.95 20.68
CA VAL A 474 -7.11 -0.73 20.92
C VAL A 474 -6.78 -0.51 22.39
N PHE A 475 -7.71 0.00 23.19
CA PHE A 475 -7.50 0.23 24.62
C PHE A 475 -7.81 -0.99 25.48
N ALA A 476 -8.55 -1.97 24.97
CA ALA A 476 -8.94 -3.16 25.71
C ALA A 476 -7.79 -4.13 26.00
N THR A 477 -7.99 -4.92 27.06
CA THR A 477 -7.13 -6.03 27.47
C THR A 477 -7.69 -7.35 26.91
N GLY A 478 -6.88 -8.15 26.23
CA GLY A 478 -7.30 -9.45 25.66
C GLY A 478 -6.64 -9.75 24.31
N ASN A 479 -6.93 -10.92 23.73
CA ASN A 479 -6.44 -11.27 22.40
C ASN A 479 -7.34 -10.65 21.32
N LEU A 480 -7.06 -9.40 20.96
CA LEU A 480 -7.79 -8.63 19.94
C LEU A 480 -6.99 -8.45 18.65
N ALA A 481 -5.88 -9.20 18.50
CA ALA A 481 -4.94 -9.14 17.38
C ALA A 481 -5.63 -8.89 16.04
N ASP A 482 -6.58 -9.77 15.72
CA ASP A 482 -7.25 -9.83 14.43
C ASP A 482 -8.11 -8.59 14.18
N THR A 483 -8.90 -8.19 15.18
CA THR A 483 -9.74 -6.99 15.11
C THR A 483 -8.92 -5.71 15.00
N LEU A 484 -7.77 -5.63 15.70
CA LEU A 484 -6.88 -4.48 15.62
C LEU A 484 -6.24 -4.37 14.23
N LEU A 485 -5.81 -5.49 13.66
CA LEU A 485 -5.22 -5.54 12.32
C LEU A 485 -6.27 -5.25 11.23
N ASP A 486 -7.47 -5.83 11.32
CA ASP A 486 -8.54 -5.62 10.33
C ASP A 486 -9.00 -4.16 10.25
N ALA A 487 -8.90 -3.40 11.36
CA ALA A 487 -9.25 -1.99 11.41
C ALA A 487 -8.07 -1.03 11.20
N LEU A 488 -6.85 -1.55 11.04
CA LEU A 488 -5.65 -0.74 10.87
C LEU A 488 -5.63 -0.13 9.45
N ASP A 489 -5.84 1.18 9.36
CA ASP A 489 -5.70 1.95 8.11
C ASP A 489 -5.13 3.33 8.44
N ILE A 490 -3.80 3.45 8.35
CA ILE A 490 -3.08 4.69 8.59
C ILE A 490 -2.36 5.09 7.32
N THR A 491 -2.41 6.38 6.99
CA THR A 491 -1.77 6.94 5.81
C THR A 491 -1.00 8.21 6.17
N ALA A 492 0.05 8.49 5.40
CA ALA A 492 0.75 9.76 5.43
C ALA A 492 1.06 10.23 4.00
N PRO A 493 0.70 11.46 3.61
CA PRO A 493 1.08 11.99 2.31
C PRO A 493 2.61 12.04 2.17
N LEU A 494 3.12 11.71 0.99
CA LEU A 494 4.54 11.86 0.66
C LEU A 494 4.75 13.00 -0.32
N PRO A 495 5.93 13.66 -0.29
CA PRO A 495 6.31 14.56 -1.37
C PRO A 495 6.47 13.79 -2.68
N LYS A 496 6.65 14.51 -3.79
CA LYS A 496 6.91 13.90 -5.10
C LYS A 496 8.11 12.96 -5.01
N LEU A 497 7.91 11.70 -5.41
CA LEU A 497 8.97 10.68 -5.37
C LEU A 497 10.04 10.95 -6.43
N ALA A 498 11.30 10.71 -6.07
CA ALA A 498 12.47 10.87 -6.92
C ALA A 498 13.26 9.56 -6.98
N VAL A 499 12.63 8.52 -7.54
CA VAL A 499 13.22 7.19 -7.62
C VAL A 499 14.31 7.15 -8.70
N SER A 500 15.58 7.09 -8.27
CA SER A 500 16.74 7.14 -9.18
C SER A 500 16.65 6.10 -10.30
N GLY A 501 16.80 6.56 -11.55
CA GLY A 501 16.83 5.75 -12.76
C GLY A 501 15.49 5.12 -13.16
N ALA A 502 14.41 5.32 -12.39
CA ALA A 502 13.12 4.72 -12.69
C ALA A 502 12.51 5.36 -13.95
N PRO A 503 12.06 4.57 -14.94
CA PRO A 503 11.41 5.08 -16.15
C PRO A 503 9.92 5.40 -15.91
N LEU A 504 9.55 5.86 -14.71
CA LEU A 504 8.16 5.97 -14.24
C LEU A 504 7.92 7.34 -13.61
N THR A 505 6.71 7.87 -13.80
CA THR A 505 6.25 9.10 -13.11
C THR A 505 5.27 8.71 -12.02
N PHE A 506 5.58 9.05 -10.78
CA PHE A 506 4.75 8.76 -9.60
C PHE A 506 3.80 9.92 -9.28
N LYS A 507 2.58 9.59 -8.92
CA LYS A 507 1.47 10.49 -8.54
C LYS A 507 0.83 10.00 -7.24
N ASP A 508 0.29 10.95 -6.46
CA ASP A 508 -0.47 10.70 -5.24
C ASP A 508 0.16 9.69 -4.27
N ALA A 509 1.50 9.75 -4.20
CA ALA A 509 2.28 8.87 -3.36
C ALA A 509 1.98 9.13 -1.88
N HIS A 510 1.70 8.07 -1.15
CA HIS A 510 1.47 8.12 0.29
C HIS A 510 2.05 6.87 0.94
N PHE A 511 2.57 7.05 2.14
CA PHE A 511 2.93 5.96 3.02
C PHE A 511 1.65 5.37 3.61
N ALA A 512 1.56 4.06 3.69
CA ALA A 512 0.40 3.33 4.18
C ALA A 512 0.82 2.25 5.17
N ILE A 513 0.07 2.15 6.27
CA ILE A 513 0.11 1.05 7.22
C ILE A 513 -1.29 0.45 7.23
N LYS A 514 -1.44 -0.78 6.73
CA LYS A 514 -2.72 -1.47 6.67
C LYS A 514 -2.64 -2.88 7.21
N GLY A 515 -3.72 -3.38 7.81
CA GLY A 515 -3.86 -4.82 8.01
C GLY A 515 -3.92 -5.55 6.67
N LYS A 516 -3.29 -6.72 6.58
CA LYS A 516 -3.44 -7.62 5.42
C LYS A 516 -3.64 -9.07 5.85
N HIS A 517 -4.31 -9.82 5.00
CA HIS A 517 -4.44 -11.27 5.13
C HIS A 517 -3.35 -11.95 4.29
N VAL A 518 -2.59 -12.84 4.91
CA VAL A 518 -1.59 -13.70 4.26
C VAL A 518 -1.99 -15.15 4.55
N GLY A 519 -2.78 -15.75 3.64
CA GLY A 519 -3.43 -17.04 3.88
C GLY A 519 -4.44 -16.95 5.02
N ALA A 520 -4.33 -17.85 6.00
CA ALA A 520 -5.17 -17.84 7.21
C ALA A 520 -4.67 -16.88 8.30
N ASN A 521 -3.50 -16.26 8.12
CA ASN A 521 -2.87 -15.41 9.12
C ASN A 521 -3.07 -13.93 8.77
N ARG A 522 -3.22 -13.09 9.78
CA ARG A 522 -3.20 -11.63 9.63
C ARG A 522 -1.78 -11.10 9.82
N SER A 523 -1.46 -10.04 9.08
CA SER A 523 -0.16 -9.38 9.09
C SER A 523 -0.37 -7.88 8.89
N VAL A 524 0.71 -7.10 8.94
CA VAL A 524 0.71 -5.68 8.60
C VAL A 524 1.44 -5.46 7.30
N ASP A 525 0.78 -4.73 6.42
CA ASP A 525 1.35 -4.15 5.22
C ASP A 525 1.91 -2.77 5.55
N VAL A 526 3.20 -2.58 5.28
CA VAL A 526 3.89 -1.30 5.46
C VAL A 526 4.48 -0.95 4.12
N SER A 527 3.88 0.03 3.45
CA SER A 527 4.12 0.21 2.03
C SER A 527 4.03 1.67 1.64
N VAL A 528 4.57 1.97 0.46
CA VAL A 528 4.32 3.23 -0.24
C VAL A 528 3.41 2.92 -1.42
N LYS A 529 2.24 3.56 -1.45
CA LYS A 529 1.23 3.37 -2.48
C LYS A 529 0.97 4.67 -3.23
N GLY A 530 0.36 4.56 -4.39
CA GLY A 530 -0.05 5.70 -5.21
C GLY A 530 -0.33 5.26 -6.63
N GLU A 531 -0.17 6.18 -7.58
CA GLU A 531 -0.37 5.92 -9.00
C GLU A 531 0.92 6.14 -9.79
N ILE A 532 1.12 5.39 -10.86
CA ILE A 532 2.20 5.59 -11.85
C ILE A 532 1.63 5.57 -13.26
N ASP A 533 2.21 6.39 -14.13
CA ASP A 533 1.97 6.30 -15.57
C ASP A 533 3.01 5.37 -16.21
N VAL A 534 2.54 4.30 -16.84
CA VAL A 534 3.36 3.37 -17.62
C VAL A 534 3.06 3.56 -19.09
N THR A 535 4.08 3.81 -19.91
CA THR A 535 3.88 3.94 -21.37
C THR A 535 3.84 2.57 -22.03
N ILE A 536 2.67 2.16 -22.52
CA ILE A 536 2.43 0.90 -23.25
C ILE A 536 1.83 1.26 -24.61
N ALA A 537 2.42 0.77 -25.71
CA ALA A 537 1.99 1.09 -27.08
C ALA A 537 1.84 2.61 -27.36
N SER A 538 2.76 3.42 -26.84
CA SER A 538 2.75 4.90 -26.94
C SER A 538 1.55 5.58 -26.25
N LYS A 539 0.84 4.86 -25.38
CA LYS A 539 -0.22 5.42 -24.51
C LYS A 539 0.24 5.37 -23.06
N ALA A 540 -0.04 6.42 -22.31
CA ALA A 540 0.13 6.41 -20.86
C ALA A 540 -1.03 5.64 -20.24
N ILE A 541 -0.72 4.60 -19.47
CA ILE A 541 -1.67 3.78 -18.75
C ILE A 541 -1.44 3.99 -17.25
N ASP A 542 -2.50 4.24 -16.52
CA ASP A 542 -2.52 4.41 -15.08
C ASP A 542 -2.43 3.05 -14.37
N PHE A 543 -1.44 2.90 -13.51
CA PHE A 543 -1.31 1.75 -12.61
C PHE A 543 -1.34 2.23 -11.16
N THR A 544 -2.03 1.50 -10.29
CA THR A 544 -1.90 1.68 -8.84
C THR A 544 -0.70 0.89 -8.38
N PHE A 545 0.30 1.54 -7.79
CA PHE A 545 1.52 0.89 -7.32
C PHE A 545 1.53 0.66 -5.81
N ASP A 546 2.34 -0.32 -5.42
CA ASP A 546 2.62 -0.71 -4.05
C ASP A 546 4.11 -1.09 -3.95
N ILE A 547 4.81 -0.46 -3.01
CA ILE A 547 6.19 -0.77 -2.62
C ILE A 547 6.15 -1.31 -1.19
N ASP A 548 6.00 -2.62 -1.05
CA ASP A 548 6.04 -3.32 0.26
C ASP A 548 7.49 -3.36 0.77
N ILE A 549 7.70 -2.79 1.95
CA ILE A 549 9.00 -2.76 2.63
C ILE A 549 9.60 -4.16 2.84
N ASN A 550 8.77 -5.18 3.05
CA ASN A 550 9.23 -6.54 3.36
C ASN A 550 9.70 -7.27 2.10
N LYS A 551 9.10 -6.98 0.93
CA LYS A 551 9.58 -7.53 -0.35
C LYS A 551 10.95 -6.99 -0.73
N THR A 552 11.27 -5.76 -0.30
CA THR A 552 12.62 -5.20 -0.47
C THR A 552 13.67 -5.78 0.49
N GLN A 553 13.28 -6.65 1.42
CA GLN A 553 14.16 -7.24 2.43
C GLN A 553 14.39 -8.73 2.13
N GLY A 554 15.62 -9.09 1.76
CA GLY A 554 16.03 -10.48 1.45
C GLY A 554 16.05 -10.83 -0.04
N SER A 555 15.60 -9.91 -0.90
CA SER A 555 15.80 -9.99 -2.35
C SER A 555 17.22 -9.57 -2.74
N SER A 556 17.72 -10.08 -3.87
CA SER A 556 18.92 -9.58 -4.55
C SER A 556 18.71 -8.19 -5.17
N SER A 557 17.47 -7.70 -5.22
CA SER A 557 17.09 -6.37 -5.71
C SER A 557 17.15 -5.29 -4.61
N ASP A 558 17.59 -4.10 -5.01
CA ASP A 558 17.64 -2.90 -4.18
C ASP A 558 16.25 -2.33 -3.89
N LEU A 559 15.29 -2.53 -4.80
CA LEU A 559 13.92 -2.03 -4.73
C LEU A 559 13.01 -2.87 -5.64
N GLU A 560 11.78 -3.13 -5.23
CA GLU A 560 10.74 -3.78 -6.04
C GLU A 560 9.47 -2.95 -5.97
N ILE A 561 8.88 -2.68 -7.13
CA ILE A 561 7.61 -1.97 -7.27
C ILE A 561 6.65 -2.93 -7.95
N THR A 562 5.55 -3.24 -7.28
CA THR A 562 4.42 -3.94 -7.89
C THR A 562 3.33 -2.94 -8.22
N ALA A 563 2.66 -3.07 -9.35
CA ALA A 563 1.54 -2.20 -9.69
C ALA A 563 0.51 -2.95 -10.52
N SER A 564 -0.75 -2.53 -10.49
CA SER A 564 -1.80 -3.16 -11.31
C SER A 564 -2.68 -2.13 -12.01
N SER A 565 -3.25 -2.52 -13.14
CA SER A 565 -4.16 -1.70 -13.93
C SER A 565 -5.29 -2.54 -14.54
N THR A 566 -6.50 -2.01 -14.45
CA THR A 566 -7.69 -2.56 -15.12
C THR A 566 -7.95 -1.89 -16.48
N THR A 567 -7.18 -0.85 -16.81
CA THR A 567 -7.28 -0.10 -18.06
C THR A 567 -6.87 -0.98 -19.23
N LYS A 568 -7.63 -0.91 -20.33
CA LYS A 568 -7.37 -1.70 -21.54
C LYS A 568 -6.39 -0.99 -22.47
N VAL A 569 -5.47 -1.72 -23.08
CA VAL A 569 -4.58 -1.19 -24.11
C VAL A 569 -4.32 -2.20 -25.21
N THR A 570 -4.41 -1.76 -26.47
CA THR A 570 -4.14 -2.63 -27.63
C THR A 570 -2.69 -2.48 -28.08
N LEU A 571 -1.94 -3.57 -28.11
CA LEU A 571 -0.62 -3.63 -28.72
C LEU A 571 -0.76 -3.78 -30.25
N PRO A 572 -0.18 -2.88 -31.06
CA PRO A 572 -0.20 -2.96 -32.52
C PRO A 572 0.90 -3.91 -33.03
N LEU A 573 0.75 -5.19 -32.71
CA LEU A 573 1.65 -6.26 -33.15
C LEU A 573 1.12 -6.94 -34.42
N PHE A 574 1.78 -8.00 -34.89
CA PHE A 574 1.36 -8.78 -36.07
C PHE A 574 -0.12 -9.19 -36.00
N LYS A 575 -0.53 -9.63 -34.81
CA LYS A 575 -1.93 -9.73 -34.39
C LYS A 575 -2.14 -8.71 -33.29
N SER A 576 -3.16 -7.87 -33.42
CA SER A 576 -3.50 -6.91 -32.37
C SER A 576 -3.90 -7.66 -31.09
N LEU A 577 -3.24 -7.33 -29.98
CA LEU A 577 -3.52 -7.93 -28.67
C LEU A 577 -4.11 -6.86 -27.75
N GLU A 578 -5.38 -7.01 -27.35
CA GLU A 578 -5.99 -6.16 -26.33
C GLU A 578 -5.63 -6.71 -24.94
N LEU A 579 -4.77 -5.98 -24.24
CA LEU A 579 -4.38 -6.31 -22.88
C LEU A 579 -5.46 -5.88 -21.89
N THR A 580 -5.73 -6.77 -20.95
CA THR A 580 -6.66 -6.58 -19.83
C THR A 580 -6.04 -7.16 -18.56
N GLY A 581 -6.39 -6.60 -17.38
CA GLY A 581 -5.90 -7.08 -16.08
C GLY A 581 -4.37 -7.16 -16.03
N MET A 582 -3.71 -6.00 -16.10
CA MET A 582 -2.26 -5.91 -16.17
C MET A 582 -1.64 -5.81 -14.78
N ASP A 583 -0.64 -6.64 -14.50
CA ASP A 583 0.19 -6.60 -13.31
C ASP A 583 1.64 -6.30 -13.70
N LEU A 584 2.15 -5.16 -13.24
CA LEU A 584 3.54 -4.74 -13.40
C LEU A 584 4.37 -5.17 -12.20
N THR A 585 5.53 -5.76 -12.46
CA THR A 585 6.62 -5.88 -11.49
C THR A 585 7.86 -5.17 -12.05
N ALA A 586 8.39 -4.21 -11.31
CA ALA A 586 9.62 -3.48 -11.64
C ALA A 586 10.65 -3.68 -10.52
N THR A 587 11.79 -4.29 -10.85
CA THR A 587 12.88 -4.54 -9.90
C THR A 587 14.10 -3.70 -10.26
N ARG A 588 14.75 -3.13 -9.23
CA ARG A 588 16.01 -2.40 -9.39
C ARG A 588 17.15 -3.21 -8.80
N THR A 589 18.17 -3.52 -9.59
CA THR A 589 19.36 -4.23 -9.13
C THR A 589 20.60 -3.52 -9.67
N GLY A 590 21.48 -3.03 -8.78
CA GLY A 590 22.69 -2.31 -9.19
C GLY A 590 22.38 -1.04 -9.98
N GLY A 591 21.29 -0.36 -9.65
CA GLY A 591 20.83 0.87 -10.32
C GLY A 591 20.16 0.68 -11.68
N LYS A 592 20.03 -0.56 -12.17
CA LYS A 592 19.34 -0.90 -13.42
C LYS A 592 17.95 -1.45 -13.14
N TRP A 593 17.01 -1.23 -14.07
CA TRP A 593 15.61 -1.62 -13.94
C TRP A 593 15.22 -2.73 -14.90
N ASP A 594 14.64 -3.79 -14.35
CA ASP A 594 13.96 -4.86 -15.08
C ASP A 594 12.46 -4.74 -14.83
N THR A 595 11.66 -4.66 -15.91
CA THR A 595 10.19 -4.57 -15.79
C THR A 595 9.50 -5.71 -16.51
N THR A 596 8.52 -6.32 -15.86
CA THR A 596 7.62 -7.33 -16.45
C THR A 596 6.19 -6.87 -16.27
N ILE A 597 5.38 -6.90 -17.33
CA ILE A 597 3.94 -6.71 -17.27
C ILE A 597 3.28 -8.01 -17.70
N ASP A 598 2.61 -8.66 -16.75
CA ASP A 598 1.77 -9.82 -17.01
C ASP A 598 0.35 -9.34 -17.28
N ALA A 599 -0.30 -9.87 -18.31
CA ALA A 599 -1.61 -9.41 -18.77
C ALA A 599 -2.42 -10.56 -19.38
N LYS A 600 -3.74 -10.38 -19.46
CA LYS A 600 -4.64 -11.25 -20.19
C LYS A 600 -4.98 -10.65 -21.56
N SER A 601 -5.08 -11.47 -22.59
CA SER A 601 -5.52 -11.08 -23.93
C SER A 601 -6.31 -12.22 -24.58
N THR A 602 -6.79 -12.01 -25.80
CA THR A 602 -7.24 -13.09 -26.69
C THR A 602 -6.40 -13.11 -27.97
N LEU A 603 -6.21 -14.30 -28.53
CA LEU A 603 -5.69 -14.52 -29.88
C LEU A 603 -6.69 -15.40 -30.62
N ASP A 604 -7.24 -14.88 -31.71
CA ASP A 604 -8.27 -15.56 -32.51
C ASP A 604 -9.40 -16.17 -31.65
N ALA A 605 -9.89 -15.37 -30.67
CA ALA A 605 -10.91 -15.69 -29.67
C ALA A 605 -10.50 -16.70 -28.56
N LYS A 606 -9.29 -17.25 -28.57
CA LYS A 606 -8.76 -18.07 -27.48
C LYS A 606 -8.16 -17.17 -26.38
N PRO A 607 -8.52 -17.35 -25.10
CA PRO A 607 -7.89 -16.63 -23.99
C PRO A 607 -6.41 -17.01 -23.85
N ILE A 608 -5.56 -16.00 -23.67
CA ILE A 608 -4.12 -16.16 -23.52
C ILE A 608 -3.54 -15.23 -22.46
N ASP A 609 -2.39 -15.63 -21.93
CA ASP A 609 -1.56 -14.87 -21.00
C ASP A 609 -0.37 -14.29 -21.74
N ILE A 610 -0.14 -12.99 -21.53
CA ILE A 610 0.91 -12.20 -22.15
C ILE A 610 1.89 -11.75 -21.07
N ALA A 611 3.19 -11.94 -21.33
CA ALA A 611 4.27 -11.38 -20.51
C ALA A 611 5.10 -10.41 -21.37
N ILE A 612 5.00 -9.12 -21.04
CA ILE A 612 5.82 -8.06 -21.64
C ILE A 612 7.05 -7.86 -20.78
N LYS A 613 8.22 -8.21 -21.29
CA LYS A 613 9.48 -8.10 -20.55
C LYS A 613 10.33 -6.99 -21.14
N ARG A 614 10.89 -6.14 -20.29
CA ARG A 614 11.93 -5.17 -20.65
C ARG A 614 13.08 -5.33 -19.66
N PRO A 615 14.04 -6.23 -19.97
CA PRO A 615 15.25 -6.37 -19.19
C PRO A 615 16.17 -5.15 -19.37
N ALA A 616 17.00 -4.88 -18.37
CA ALA A 616 17.93 -3.76 -18.37
C ALA A 616 18.92 -3.84 -19.53
N GLY A 617 18.89 -2.85 -20.42
CA GLY A 617 19.79 -2.78 -21.58
C GLY A 617 19.42 -3.74 -22.72
N ALA A 618 18.29 -4.43 -22.62
CA ALA A 618 17.76 -5.29 -23.68
C ALA A 618 16.48 -4.68 -24.28
N PRO A 619 16.13 -5.03 -25.53
CA PRO A 619 14.86 -4.63 -26.11
C PRO A 619 13.68 -5.25 -25.36
N GLN A 620 12.51 -4.62 -25.49
CA GLN A 620 11.26 -5.14 -24.96
C GLN A 620 10.79 -6.33 -25.82
N THR A 621 10.38 -7.42 -25.18
CA THR A 621 9.76 -8.59 -25.84
C THR A 621 8.32 -8.77 -25.36
N VAL A 622 7.47 -9.34 -26.22
CA VAL A 622 6.06 -9.65 -25.91
C VAL A 622 5.86 -11.14 -26.12
N ASN A 623 5.71 -11.88 -25.02
CA ASN A 623 5.65 -13.34 -25.05
C ASN A 623 4.24 -13.80 -24.72
N VAL A 624 3.74 -14.80 -25.43
CA VAL A 624 2.56 -15.56 -25.01
C VAL A 624 3.04 -16.70 -24.12
N THR A 625 2.58 -16.75 -22.88
CA THR A 625 2.96 -17.79 -21.91
C THR A 625 1.96 -18.94 -21.84
N THR A 626 0.81 -18.79 -22.50
CA THR A 626 -0.14 -19.88 -22.72
C THR A 626 0.40 -20.81 -23.79
N LYS A 627 0.35 -22.12 -23.54
CA LYS A 627 0.65 -23.13 -24.57
C LYS A 627 -0.39 -23.04 -25.70
N LEU A 628 0.09 -22.89 -26.92
CA LEU A 628 -0.75 -22.80 -28.12
C LEU A 628 -0.27 -23.79 -29.17
N THR A 629 -1.18 -24.21 -30.03
CA THR A 629 -0.86 -24.89 -31.28
C THR A 629 -0.87 -23.91 -32.43
N LEU A 630 -0.35 -24.34 -33.59
CA LEU A 630 -0.38 -23.52 -34.80
C LEU A 630 -1.82 -23.23 -35.26
N ALA A 631 -2.76 -24.15 -34.98
CA ALA A 631 -4.19 -23.95 -35.23
C ALA A 631 -4.76 -22.74 -34.49
N ASP A 632 -4.24 -22.43 -33.29
CA ASP A 632 -4.70 -21.31 -32.48
C ASP A 632 -4.20 -19.95 -32.99
N MET A 633 -3.24 -19.94 -33.93
CA MET A 633 -2.57 -18.73 -34.41
C MET A 633 -2.99 -18.32 -35.84
N ILE A 634 -3.66 -19.23 -36.55
CA ILE A 634 -4.02 -19.07 -37.97
C ILE A 634 -5.56 -19.13 -38.10
N PRO A 635 -6.21 -18.02 -38.51
CA PRO A 635 -7.64 -17.95 -38.62
C PRO A 635 -8.10 -18.58 -39.94
N GLY A 636 -9.23 -19.31 -39.89
CA GLY A 636 -9.91 -19.81 -41.09
C GLY A 636 -9.87 -21.33 -41.32
N GLY A 637 -9.40 -22.11 -40.34
CA GLY A 637 -9.43 -23.57 -40.42
C GLY A 637 -8.45 -24.18 -41.43
N GLU A 638 -7.51 -23.38 -41.94
CA GLU A 638 -6.41 -23.89 -42.74
C GLU A 638 -5.49 -24.71 -41.83
N SER A 639 -5.12 -25.91 -42.27
CA SER A 639 -4.23 -26.81 -41.53
C SER A 639 -3.02 -27.14 -42.38
N VAL A 640 -1.85 -27.15 -41.75
CA VAL A 640 -0.64 -27.76 -42.29
C VAL A 640 -0.52 -29.16 -41.69
N PRO A 641 -0.66 -30.22 -42.50
CA PRO A 641 -0.58 -31.60 -42.04
C PRO A 641 0.68 -31.84 -41.20
N GLY A 642 0.50 -32.30 -39.96
CA GLY A 642 1.60 -32.65 -39.05
C GLY A 642 2.28 -31.49 -38.31
N LEU A 643 1.94 -30.22 -38.59
CA LEU A 643 2.38 -29.06 -37.81
C LEU A 643 1.24 -28.40 -37.00
N THR A 644 0.00 -28.52 -37.50
CA THR A 644 -1.17 -27.81 -36.95
C THR A 644 -1.42 -28.10 -35.47
N ASP A 645 -1.16 -29.34 -35.04
CA ASP A 645 -1.46 -29.84 -33.69
C ASP A 645 -0.24 -29.82 -32.75
N ILE A 646 0.90 -29.26 -33.18
CA ILE A 646 2.09 -29.18 -32.33
C ILE A 646 1.89 -28.08 -31.30
N GLU A 647 1.99 -28.43 -30.01
CA GLU A 647 2.02 -27.45 -28.92
C GLU A 647 3.40 -26.79 -28.81
N PHE A 648 3.40 -25.48 -28.59
CA PHE A 648 4.62 -24.68 -28.45
C PHE A 648 4.69 -24.02 -27.06
N ASP A 649 5.90 -23.98 -26.50
CA ASP A 649 6.16 -23.46 -25.16
C ASP A 649 6.72 -22.02 -25.15
N ALA A 650 7.36 -21.58 -26.24
CA ALA A 650 7.99 -20.27 -26.37
C ALA A 650 7.47 -19.57 -27.62
N ILE A 651 6.60 -18.57 -27.41
CA ILE A 651 5.90 -17.85 -28.46
C ILE A 651 6.15 -16.36 -28.23
N GLU A 652 6.84 -15.71 -29.16
CA GLU A 652 7.05 -14.27 -29.18
C GLU A 652 6.19 -13.64 -30.28
N VAL A 653 5.53 -12.53 -29.98
CA VAL A 653 4.71 -11.79 -30.95
C VAL A 653 5.39 -10.47 -31.25
N THR A 654 5.90 -10.34 -32.46
CA THR A 654 6.54 -9.11 -32.95
C THR A 654 5.58 -8.28 -33.78
N LYS A 655 6.03 -7.14 -34.31
CA LYS A 655 5.21 -6.34 -35.24
C LYS A 655 4.99 -7.03 -36.59
N SER A 656 5.90 -7.92 -36.98
CA SER A 656 5.95 -8.51 -38.32
C SER A 656 5.59 -9.99 -38.36
N ALA A 657 5.70 -10.71 -37.25
CA ALA A 657 5.45 -12.14 -37.19
C ALA A 657 5.06 -12.62 -35.78
N ILE A 658 4.57 -13.85 -35.70
CA ILE A 658 4.64 -14.67 -34.48
C ILE A 658 5.83 -15.62 -34.66
N GLU A 659 6.79 -15.54 -33.75
CA GLU A 659 8.03 -16.30 -33.76
C GLU A 659 7.97 -17.35 -32.66
N ILE A 660 8.29 -18.60 -33.00
CA ILE A 660 8.05 -19.74 -32.14
C ILE A 660 9.28 -20.63 -32.14
N ILE A 661 9.74 -21.07 -30.98
CA ILE A 661 10.80 -22.08 -30.89
C ILE A 661 10.16 -23.41 -30.50
N GLY A 662 10.41 -24.45 -31.29
CA GLY A 662 9.78 -25.75 -31.11
C GLY A 662 10.64 -26.93 -31.57
N LYS A 663 10.00 -28.10 -31.62
CA LYS A 663 10.60 -29.31 -32.19
C LYS A 663 9.68 -29.93 -33.23
N VAL A 664 10.22 -30.21 -34.41
CA VAL A 664 9.54 -30.92 -35.49
C VAL A 664 10.34 -32.16 -35.83
N LYS A 665 9.72 -33.34 -35.72
CA LYS A 665 10.39 -34.66 -35.87
C LYS A 665 11.68 -34.80 -35.04
N GLY A 666 11.72 -34.21 -33.85
CA GLY A 666 12.86 -34.24 -32.93
C GLY A 666 13.94 -33.20 -33.19
N LEU A 667 13.88 -32.49 -34.32
CA LEU A 667 14.79 -31.38 -34.65
C LEU A 667 14.29 -30.07 -34.02
N VAL A 668 15.19 -29.29 -33.44
CA VAL A 668 14.88 -27.92 -32.99
C VAL A 668 14.66 -27.04 -34.22
N VAL A 669 13.57 -26.29 -34.22
CA VAL A 669 13.18 -25.41 -35.31
C VAL A 669 12.69 -24.06 -34.78
N ASP A 670 12.83 -23.03 -35.61
CA ASP A 670 12.09 -21.78 -35.43
C ASP A 670 10.91 -21.80 -36.40
N VAL A 671 9.71 -21.50 -35.92
CA VAL A 671 8.50 -21.43 -36.73
C VAL A 671 7.99 -20.00 -36.72
N ASP A 672 7.79 -19.44 -37.91
CA ASP A 672 7.30 -18.08 -38.09
C ASP A 672 5.92 -18.10 -38.76
N VAL A 673 4.95 -17.43 -38.15
CA VAL A 673 3.69 -17.07 -38.80
C VAL A 673 3.78 -15.62 -39.24
N PHE A 674 3.74 -15.35 -40.54
CA PHE A 674 4.01 -14.02 -41.10
C PHE A 674 3.12 -13.71 -42.30
N LYS A 675 3.16 -12.44 -42.77
CA LYS A 675 2.50 -11.98 -44.00
C LYS A 675 3.53 -11.30 -44.89
N PRO A 676 3.79 -11.78 -46.12
CA PRO A 676 4.74 -11.16 -47.05
C PRO A 676 4.27 -9.81 -47.64
N GLY A 677 3.12 -9.31 -47.18
CA GLY A 677 2.56 -7.99 -47.51
C GLY A 677 1.28 -7.73 -46.72
N ALA A 678 0.87 -6.47 -46.57
CA ALA A 678 -0.25 -6.07 -45.70
C ALA A 678 -1.59 -6.75 -46.05
N SER A 679 -1.81 -7.09 -47.32
CA SER A 679 -3.02 -7.77 -47.81
C SER A 679 -2.83 -9.28 -48.04
N ALA A 680 -1.63 -9.81 -47.76
CA ALA A 680 -1.33 -11.22 -47.95
C ALA A 680 -2.01 -12.09 -46.88
N LYS A 681 -2.25 -13.36 -47.23
CA LYS A 681 -2.62 -14.39 -46.27
C LYS A 681 -1.44 -14.75 -45.38
N GLU A 682 -1.73 -15.47 -44.30
CA GLU A 682 -0.72 -15.91 -43.35
C GLU A 682 0.07 -17.10 -43.93
N HIS A 683 1.39 -16.98 -43.91
CA HIS A 683 2.33 -18.02 -44.31
C HIS A 683 2.98 -18.59 -43.05
N ILE A 684 3.35 -19.86 -43.12
CA ILE A 684 4.13 -20.52 -42.06
C ILE A 684 5.48 -20.87 -42.64
N ALA A 685 6.54 -20.45 -41.97
CA ALA A 685 7.88 -20.94 -42.26
C ALA A 685 8.40 -21.80 -41.11
N VAL A 686 9.05 -22.91 -41.45
CA VAL A 686 9.83 -23.72 -40.52
C VAL A 686 11.29 -23.57 -40.92
N ASN A 687 12.05 -22.90 -40.06
CA ASN A 687 13.47 -22.69 -40.17
C ASN A 687 14.24 -23.76 -39.40
N PHE A 688 15.29 -24.31 -40.01
CA PHE A 688 16.17 -25.31 -39.41
C PHE A 688 17.53 -24.68 -39.10
N PRO A 689 17.82 -24.31 -37.83
CA PRO A 689 19.06 -23.63 -37.47
C PRO A 689 20.31 -24.55 -37.54
N SER A 690 20.13 -25.87 -37.58
CA SER A 690 21.21 -26.85 -37.66
C SER A 690 21.08 -27.71 -38.92
N THR A 691 22.22 -28.17 -39.45
CA THR A 691 22.26 -29.14 -40.55
C THR A 691 21.56 -30.44 -40.14
N PHE A 692 20.74 -31.00 -41.01
CA PHE A 692 20.09 -32.31 -40.81
C PHE A 692 20.18 -33.16 -42.08
N THR A 693 19.80 -34.44 -42.00
CA THR A 693 19.67 -35.31 -43.18
C THR A 693 18.21 -35.48 -43.57
N ILE A 694 17.92 -35.43 -44.89
CA ILE A 694 16.54 -35.50 -45.38
C ILE A 694 15.85 -36.84 -45.04
N ALA A 695 16.63 -37.88 -44.70
CA ALA A 695 16.12 -39.16 -44.18
C ALA A 695 15.26 -39.02 -42.92
N THR A 696 15.44 -37.95 -42.14
CA THR A 696 14.59 -37.64 -40.98
C THR A 696 13.14 -37.32 -41.41
N PHE A 697 12.98 -36.76 -42.61
CA PHE A 697 11.68 -36.38 -43.16
C PHE A 697 11.12 -37.40 -44.14
N ILE A 698 11.98 -38.01 -44.95
CA ILE A 698 11.65 -38.98 -46.00
C ILE A 698 12.47 -40.26 -45.75
N PRO A 699 12.04 -41.17 -44.86
CA PRO A 699 12.81 -42.38 -44.52
C PRO A 699 13.18 -43.26 -45.72
N GLN A 700 12.40 -43.20 -46.81
CA GLN A 700 12.57 -43.98 -48.04
C GLN A 700 13.83 -43.60 -48.83
N VAL A 701 14.49 -42.49 -48.49
CA VAL A 701 15.79 -42.13 -49.08
C VAL A 701 16.94 -42.97 -48.50
N THR A 702 16.70 -43.78 -47.47
CA THR A 702 17.72 -44.66 -46.88
C THR A 702 18.28 -45.60 -47.95
N GLY A 703 19.62 -45.66 -48.06
CA GLY A 703 20.31 -46.43 -49.10
C GLY A 703 20.49 -45.70 -50.44
N THR A 704 19.89 -44.51 -50.61
CA THR A 704 20.17 -43.62 -51.75
C THR A 704 21.33 -42.67 -51.42
N PRO A 705 21.94 -42.01 -52.43
CA PRO A 705 22.96 -40.98 -52.21
C PRO A 705 22.51 -39.76 -51.38
N LEU A 706 21.20 -39.59 -51.18
CA LEU A 706 20.65 -38.51 -50.33
C LEU A 706 20.58 -38.85 -48.84
N ALA A 707 20.72 -40.12 -48.46
CA ALA A 707 20.55 -40.55 -47.07
C ALA A 707 21.47 -39.80 -46.10
N ASP A 708 22.72 -39.55 -46.52
CA ASP A 708 23.76 -38.93 -45.71
C ASP A 708 24.06 -37.46 -46.10
N ALA A 709 23.32 -36.95 -47.09
CA ALA A 709 23.49 -35.59 -47.57
C ALA A 709 23.04 -34.57 -46.51
N GLY A 710 23.88 -33.56 -46.26
CA GLY A 710 23.60 -32.52 -45.28
C GLY A 710 22.70 -31.44 -45.89
N PHE A 711 21.61 -31.11 -45.22
CA PHE A 711 20.71 -30.02 -45.58
C PHE A 711 20.89 -28.90 -44.56
N LYS A 712 21.38 -27.75 -45.00
CA LYS A 712 21.82 -26.63 -44.17
C LYS A 712 21.06 -25.35 -44.51
N ASP A 713 20.82 -24.51 -43.50
CA ASP A 713 20.11 -23.22 -43.64
C ASP A 713 18.74 -23.40 -44.34
N MET A 714 18.03 -24.48 -44.01
CA MET A 714 16.78 -24.85 -44.68
C MET A 714 15.60 -24.05 -44.14
N ASN A 715 14.74 -23.61 -45.04
CA ASN A 715 13.46 -22.97 -44.77
C ASN A 715 12.37 -23.70 -45.54
N PHE A 716 11.38 -24.21 -44.82
CA PHE A 716 10.17 -24.77 -45.41
C PHE A 716 9.03 -23.77 -45.23
N ILE A 717 8.60 -23.14 -46.32
CA ILE A 717 7.58 -22.10 -46.31
C ILE A 717 6.29 -22.66 -46.89
N TRP A 718 5.34 -22.95 -46.01
CA TRP A 718 3.99 -23.30 -46.41
C TRP A 718 3.21 -22.05 -46.82
N THR A 719 2.63 -22.12 -48.02
CA THR A 719 1.84 -21.05 -48.63
C THR A 719 0.42 -21.54 -48.87
N PRO A 720 -0.61 -20.84 -48.36
CA PRO A 720 -1.99 -21.26 -48.58
C PRO A 720 -2.38 -21.17 -50.05
N LYS A 721 -3.41 -21.92 -50.47
CA LYS A 721 -3.84 -21.98 -51.89
C LYS A 721 -4.14 -20.61 -52.49
N SER A 722 -4.69 -19.69 -51.69
CA SER A 722 -5.01 -18.31 -52.10
C SER A 722 -3.87 -17.30 -51.86
N GLY A 723 -2.73 -17.73 -51.30
CA GLY A 723 -1.59 -16.87 -50.93
C GLY A 723 -0.37 -16.98 -51.86
N ALA A 724 -0.51 -17.64 -53.01
CA ALA A 724 0.57 -17.76 -53.99
C ALA A 724 1.01 -16.39 -54.52
N THR A 725 2.31 -16.16 -54.57
CA THR A 725 2.88 -14.88 -55.02
C THR A 725 4.08 -15.13 -55.92
N ALA A 726 4.06 -14.56 -57.13
CA ALA A 726 5.10 -14.77 -58.13
C ALA A 726 6.44 -14.14 -57.75
N SER A 727 6.44 -13.07 -56.92
CA SER A 727 7.65 -12.40 -56.45
C SER A 727 7.40 -11.71 -55.11
N ILE A 728 8.15 -12.12 -54.09
CA ILE A 728 8.19 -11.51 -52.75
C ILE A 728 9.62 -11.06 -52.50
N ALA A 729 9.81 -9.79 -52.14
CA ALA A 729 11.13 -9.31 -51.73
C ALA A 729 11.63 -10.08 -50.51
N THR A 730 12.89 -10.53 -50.52
CA THR A 730 13.46 -11.28 -49.38
C THR A 730 13.47 -10.45 -48.09
N SER A 731 13.52 -9.12 -48.20
CA SER A 731 13.41 -8.18 -47.08
C SER A 731 12.01 -8.11 -46.45
N ALA A 732 10.98 -8.64 -47.11
CA ALA A 732 9.61 -8.73 -46.58
C ALA A 732 9.36 -10.04 -45.81
N LEU A 733 10.35 -10.94 -45.76
CA LEU A 733 10.29 -12.17 -44.98
C LEU A 733 10.85 -11.93 -43.57
N PRO A 734 10.43 -12.73 -42.56
CA PRO A 734 11.05 -12.75 -41.24
C PRO A 734 12.58 -12.89 -41.30
N GLY A 735 13.27 -12.31 -40.31
CA GLY A 735 14.71 -12.04 -40.37
C GLY A 735 15.58 -13.29 -40.52
N ASN A 736 15.25 -14.37 -39.81
CA ASN A 736 15.89 -15.69 -39.92
C ASN A 736 15.73 -16.31 -41.32
N ILE A 737 14.52 -16.26 -41.88
CA ILE A 737 14.20 -16.79 -43.22
C ILE A 737 14.93 -15.99 -44.29
N SER A 738 14.84 -14.65 -44.20
CA SER A 738 15.52 -13.73 -45.12
C SER A 738 17.03 -13.96 -45.10
N THR A 739 17.62 -14.10 -43.92
CA THR A 739 19.05 -14.38 -43.73
C THR A 739 19.44 -15.71 -44.36
N ASN A 740 18.68 -16.78 -44.14
CA ASN A 740 19.02 -18.11 -44.64
C ASN A 740 18.83 -18.23 -46.17
N ILE A 741 17.81 -17.59 -46.74
CA ILE A 741 17.68 -17.45 -48.19
C ILE A 741 18.85 -16.65 -48.76
N GLY A 742 19.28 -15.58 -48.08
CA GLY A 742 20.46 -14.80 -48.49
C GLY A 742 21.77 -15.59 -48.49
N LYS A 743 21.87 -16.67 -47.70
CA LYS A 743 23.02 -17.59 -47.73
C LYS A 743 22.98 -18.55 -48.92
N SER A 744 21.80 -18.89 -49.43
CA SER A 744 21.62 -19.81 -50.57
C SER A 744 21.38 -19.09 -51.89
N SER A 745 21.08 -17.79 -51.90
CA SER A 745 20.79 -17.08 -53.13
C SER A 745 21.15 -15.60 -53.04
N THR A 746 21.68 -15.06 -54.14
CA THR A 746 21.81 -13.62 -54.33
C THR A 746 20.51 -12.98 -54.84
N ALA A 747 19.42 -13.75 -54.97
CA ALA A 747 18.13 -13.24 -55.40
C ALA A 747 17.55 -12.29 -54.36
N THR A 748 17.15 -11.09 -54.79
CA THR A 748 16.47 -10.10 -53.95
C THR A 748 14.98 -10.39 -53.78
N SER A 749 14.46 -11.41 -54.48
CA SER A 749 13.07 -11.85 -54.40
C SER A 749 12.94 -13.36 -54.62
N VAL A 750 11.92 -13.97 -54.00
CA VAL A 750 11.57 -15.39 -54.18
C VAL A 750 10.12 -15.55 -54.60
N SER A 751 9.81 -16.62 -55.31
CA SER A 751 8.45 -17.00 -55.67
C SER A 751 7.91 -18.03 -54.68
N LEU A 752 6.68 -17.85 -54.20
CA LEU A 752 6.00 -18.81 -53.32
C LEU A 752 4.78 -19.39 -54.04
N LYS A 753 4.83 -20.69 -54.32
CA LYS A 753 3.74 -21.47 -54.92
C LYS A 753 2.83 -22.04 -53.81
N PRO A 754 1.56 -22.38 -54.09
CA PRO A 754 0.72 -23.11 -53.14
C PRO A 754 1.42 -24.36 -52.59
N GLY A 755 1.27 -24.64 -51.29
CA GLY A 755 1.90 -25.77 -50.63
C GLY A 755 3.26 -25.43 -50.01
N LEU A 756 4.10 -26.45 -49.80
CA LEU A 756 5.39 -26.30 -49.12
C LEU A 756 6.49 -25.94 -50.12
N ASN A 757 7.05 -24.75 -49.96
CA ASN A 757 8.20 -24.27 -50.74
C ASN A 757 9.47 -24.50 -49.92
N LEU A 758 10.54 -24.94 -50.57
CA LEU A 758 11.81 -25.26 -49.92
C LEU A 758 12.90 -24.32 -50.44
N PHE A 759 13.67 -23.76 -49.51
CA PHE A 759 14.88 -22.98 -49.78
C PHE A 759 15.99 -23.38 -48.80
N GLY A 760 17.23 -23.47 -49.26
CA GLY A 760 18.38 -23.72 -48.38
C GLY A 760 19.58 -24.21 -49.16
N ASN A 761 20.46 -24.98 -48.53
CA ASN A 761 21.66 -25.49 -49.15
C ASN A 761 21.82 -27.00 -48.95
N LEU A 762 22.23 -27.69 -50.01
CA LEU A 762 22.81 -29.02 -49.94
C LEU A 762 24.30 -28.87 -49.62
N GLU A 763 24.75 -29.44 -48.51
CA GLU A 763 26.17 -29.53 -48.16
C GLU A 763 26.81 -30.65 -48.98
N ILE A 764 27.92 -30.33 -49.67
CA ILE A 764 28.69 -31.28 -50.46
C ILE A 764 29.95 -31.65 -49.67
N LYS A 765 30.04 -32.90 -49.19
CA LYS A 765 31.20 -33.39 -48.45
C LYS A 765 32.20 -34.04 -49.40
N SER A 766 33.48 -33.82 -49.15
CA SER A 766 34.52 -34.48 -49.95
C SER A 766 34.46 -35.99 -49.76
N GLY A 767 34.30 -36.73 -50.85
CA GLY A 767 34.19 -38.20 -50.86
C GLY A 767 32.76 -38.72 -50.65
N ASP A 768 31.75 -37.86 -50.61
CA ASP A 768 30.36 -38.32 -50.76
C ASP A 768 29.99 -38.50 -52.24
N LYS A 769 28.97 -39.33 -52.50
CA LYS A 769 28.60 -39.74 -53.86
C LYS A 769 28.17 -38.54 -54.73
N ILE A 770 27.54 -37.53 -54.13
CA ILE A 770 27.05 -36.34 -54.84
C ILE A 770 28.24 -35.47 -55.25
N GLY A 771 29.18 -35.22 -54.33
CA GLY A 771 30.43 -34.50 -54.59
C GLY A 771 31.29 -35.18 -55.63
N ASP A 772 31.38 -36.52 -55.61
CA ASP A 772 32.10 -37.29 -56.64
C ASP A 772 31.46 -37.12 -58.02
N LEU A 773 30.12 -37.14 -58.12
CA LEU A 773 29.41 -36.86 -59.36
C LEU A 773 29.68 -35.43 -59.85
N LEU A 774 29.53 -34.43 -58.97
CA LEU A 774 29.74 -33.02 -59.31
C LEU A 774 31.18 -32.77 -59.80
N LYS A 775 32.18 -33.34 -59.14
CA LYS A 775 33.58 -33.28 -59.58
C LYS A 775 33.79 -33.88 -60.98
N LYS A 776 33.17 -35.03 -61.27
CA LYS A 776 33.28 -35.70 -62.58
C LYS A 776 32.71 -34.85 -63.73
N ILE A 777 31.76 -33.95 -63.43
CA ILE A 777 31.17 -33.03 -64.40
C ILE A 777 31.75 -31.60 -64.34
N GLY A 778 32.85 -31.42 -63.60
CA GLY A 778 33.58 -30.14 -63.52
C GLY A 778 32.95 -29.10 -62.60
N VAL A 779 32.08 -29.50 -61.66
CA VAL A 779 31.51 -28.63 -60.64
C VAL A 779 32.27 -28.80 -59.33
N ASP A 780 33.08 -27.81 -58.97
CA ASP A 780 33.77 -27.73 -57.68
C ASP A 780 33.00 -26.79 -56.74
N ALA A 781 32.04 -27.36 -56.02
CA ALA A 781 31.19 -26.63 -55.08
C ALA A 781 31.16 -27.35 -53.72
N SER A 782 31.33 -26.60 -52.64
CA SER A 782 31.16 -27.11 -51.27
C SER A 782 29.70 -27.12 -50.82
N SER A 783 28.81 -26.45 -51.55
CA SER A 783 27.37 -26.44 -51.31
C SER A 783 26.59 -26.08 -52.56
N LEU A 784 25.36 -26.59 -52.70
CA LEU A 784 24.44 -26.23 -53.77
C LEU A 784 23.18 -25.55 -53.23
N PRO A 785 22.75 -24.42 -53.82
CA PRO A 785 21.55 -23.73 -53.35
C PRO A 785 20.28 -24.42 -53.85
N LEU A 786 19.52 -24.97 -52.91
CA LEU A 786 18.30 -25.70 -53.19
C LEU A 786 17.10 -24.77 -53.25
N LYS A 787 16.27 -24.96 -54.28
CA LYS A 787 14.91 -24.44 -54.37
C LYS A 787 13.96 -25.54 -54.85
N GLY A 788 12.74 -25.58 -54.35
CA GLY A 788 11.80 -26.59 -54.80
C GLY A 788 10.49 -26.62 -54.03
N SER A 789 9.78 -27.74 -54.19
CA SER A 789 8.56 -28.05 -53.44
C SER A 789 8.64 -29.43 -52.82
N LEU A 790 7.98 -29.58 -51.68
CA LEU A 790 7.72 -30.86 -51.02
C LEU A 790 6.21 -30.99 -50.74
N SER A 791 5.76 -32.22 -50.45
CA SER A 791 4.43 -32.43 -49.89
C SER A 791 4.31 -31.76 -48.52
N ASP A 792 3.16 -31.14 -48.27
CA ASP A 792 2.74 -30.65 -46.96
C ASP A 792 2.61 -31.77 -45.91
N GLY A 793 2.42 -33.02 -46.35
CA GLY A 793 2.46 -34.23 -45.52
C GLY A 793 3.85 -34.57 -44.94
N VAL A 794 4.91 -33.83 -45.29
CA VAL A 794 6.28 -34.09 -44.79
C VAL A 794 6.40 -34.04 -43.26
N PHE A 795 5.49 -33.34 -42.59
CA PHE A 795 5.47 -33.25 -41.13
C PHE A 795 4.50 -34.25 -40.48
N ALA A 796 3.60 -34.86 -41.25
CA ALA A 796 2.55 -35.73 -40.72
C ALA A 796 3.10 -37.07 -40.20
N LYS A 797 2.35 -37.67 -39.27
CA LYS A 797 2.61 -39.01 -38.72
C LYS A 797 1.91 -40.05 -39.62
N GLY A 798 2.64 -41.06 -40.10
CA GLY A 798 2.09 -42.16 -40.90
C GLY A 798 3.00 -42.59 -42.05
N ASN A 799 2.61 -43.66 -42.76
CA ASN A 799 3.31 -44.11 -43.97
C ASN A 799 2.84 -43.31 -45.18
N LEU A 800 3.50 -42.18 -45.45
CA LEU A 800 3.20 -41.28 -46.57
C LEU A 800 4.22 -41.40 -47.70
N ALA A 801 4.96 -42.53 -47.76
CA ALA A 801 6.06 -42.77 -48.69
C ALA A 801 5.80 -42.24 -50.10
N ASP A 802 4.72 -42.71 -50.72
CA ASP A 802 4.40 -42.43 -52.12
C ASP A 802 4.04 -40.95 -52.32
N THR A 803 3.25 -40.38 -51.40
CA THR A 803 2.86 -38.96 -51.46
C THR A 803 4.06 -38.02 -51.29
N LEU A 804 4.99 -38.36 -50.40
CA LEU A 804 6.22 -37.57 -50.21
C LEU A 804 7.10 -37.61 -51.45
N LEU A 805 7.23 -38.78 -52.08
CA LEU A 805 8.03 -38.96 -53.29
C LEU A 805 7.38 -38.34 -54.53
N ASP A 806 6.05 -38.43 -54.68
CA ASP A 806 5.31 -37.82 -55.79
C ASP A 806 5.42 -36.29 -55.83
N ALA A 807 5.51 -35.66 -54.65
CA ALA A 807 5.65 -34.21 -54.53
C ALA A 807 7.11 -33.74 -54.44
N LEU A 808 8.08 -34.65 -54.45
CA LEU A 808 9.50 -34.32 -54.34
C LEU A 808 10.01 -33.75 -55.66
N ASP A 809 10.21 -32.43 -55.69
CA ASP A 809 10.80 -31.71 -56.82
C ASP A 809 11.72 -30.61 -56.28
N ILE A 810 13.00 -30.96 -56.12
CA ILE A 810 14.03 -30.03 -55.66
C ILE A 810 15.05 -29.87 -56.77
N SER A 811 15.47 -28.62 -57.00
CA SER A 811 16.48 -28.30 -57.99
C SER A 811 17.51 -27.30 -57.45
N ALA A 812 18.71 -27.35 -58.01
CA ALA A 812 19.77 -26.39 -57.78
C ALA A 812 20.39 -26.02 -59.13
N PRO A 813 20.41 -24.74 -59.54
CA PRO A 813 21.11 -24.35 -60.76
C PRO A 813 22.61 -24.66 -60.61
N LEU A 814 23.23 -25.18 -61.67
CA LEU A 814 24.65 -25.46 -61.71
C LEU A 814 25.39 -24.41 -62.54
N PRO A 815 26.67 -24.13 -62.24
CA PRO A 815 27.52 -23.39 -63.15
C PRO A 815 27.73 -24.19 -64.45
N LYS A 816 28.35 -23.54 -65.45
CA LYS A 816 28.68 -24.19 -66.72
C LYS A 816 29.47 -25.49 -66.48
N LEU A 817 28.96 -26.61 -66.98
CA LEU A 817 29.60 -27.92 -66.83
C LEU A 817 30.89 -28.00 -67.66
N ALA A 818 31.91 -28.67 -67.10
CA ALA A 818 33.21 -28.89 -67.74
C ALA A 818 33.55 -30.39 -67.71
N VAL A 819 32.68 -31.18 -68.32
CA VAL A 819 32.85 -32.63 -68.45
C VAL A 819 34.08 -32.90 -69.35
N PRO A 820 35.10 -33.64 -68.89
CA PRO A 820 36.31 -33.84 -69.68
C PRO A 820 36.08 -34.66 -70.97
N ASP A 821 36.73 -34.22 -72.05
CA ASP A 821 36.83 -34.92 -73.34
C ASP A 821 35.48 -35.23 -74.04
N VAL A 822 34.38 -34.59 -73.63
CA VAL A 822 33.07 -34.75 -74.27
C VAL A 822 32.84 -33.65 -75.31
N PRO A 823 32.53 -33.98 -76.58
CA PRO A 823 32.42 -33.00 -77.66
C PRO A 823 30.99 -32.39 -77.75
N VAL A 824 30.39 -31.99 -76.62
CA VAL A 824 29.05 -31.37 -76.59
C VAL A 824 29.04 -30.14 -75.67
N THR A 825 28.08 -29.24 -75.91
CA THR A 825 27.84 -28.09 -75.02
C THR A 825 26.62 -28.36 -74.15
N PHE A 826 26.78 -28.21 -72.83
CA PHE A 826 25.68 -28.29 -71.86
C PHE A 826 25.02 -26.93 -71.65
N LYS A 827 23.69 -26.91 -71.62
CA LYS A 827 22.83 -25.76 -71.36
C LYS A 827 21.87 -26.06 -70.20
N ASP A 828 21.49 -25.02 -69.47
CA ASP A 828 20.49 -25.07 -68.38
C ASP A 828 20.69 -26.22 -67.39
N ALA A 829 21.95 -26.54 -67.13
CA ALA A 829 22.34 -27.61 -66.23
C ALA A 829 21.90 -27.28 -64.81
N HIS A 830 21.20 -28.23 -64.20
CA HIS A 830 20.77 -28.15 -62.81
C HIS A 830 20.86 -29.51 -62.15
N PHE A 831 21.20 -29.49 -60.88
CA PHE A 831 21.06 -30.64 -60.01
C PHE A 831 19.57 -30.82 -59.69
N ALA A 832 19.08 -32.05 -59.74
CA ALA A 832 17.68 -32.39 -59.54
C ALA A 832 17.55 -33.56 -58.55
N ILE A 833 16.58 -33.43 -57.65
CA ILE A 833 16.12 -34.50 -56.77
C ILE A 833 14.63 -34.67 -57.03
N LYS A 834 14.24 -35.82 -57.59
CA LYS A 834 12.84 -36.12 -57.93
C LYS A 834 12.42 -37.51 -57.46
N GLY A 835 11.15 -37.68 -57.14
CA GLY A 835 10.58 -39.03 -56.97
C GLY A 835 10.61 -39.81 -58.29
N LYS A 836 10.90 -41.11 -58.24
CA LYS A 836 10.95 -41.99 -59.41
C LYS A 836 10.27 -43.33 -59.13
N HIS A 837 9.69 -43.92 -60.16
CA HIS A 837 9.22 -45.30 -60.15
C HIS A 837 10.30 -46.23 -60.70
N VAL A 838 10.58 -47.31 -59.98
CA VAL A 838 11.46 -48.40 -60.43
C VAL A 838 10.66 -49.71 -60.32
N GLY A 839 10.00 -50.09 -61.41
CA GLY A 839 9.03 -51.19 -61.41
C GLY A 839 7.84 -50.89 -60.49
N ALA A 840 7.50 -51.81 -59.57
CA ALA A 840 6.47 -51.62 -58.56
C ALA A 840 6.93 -50.81 -57.33
N ASN A 841 8.22 -50.49 -57.22
CA ASN A 841 8.80 -49.82 -56.06
C ASN A 841 9.03 -48.32 -56.34
N ARG A 842 8.86 -47.49 -55.32
CA ARG A 842 9.25 -46.07 -55.35
C ARG A 842 10.71 -45.88 -54.94
N SER A 843 11.38 -44.92 -55.58
CA SER A 843 12.75 -44.52 -55.28
C SER A 843 12.94 -43.02 -55.50
N VAL A 844 14.15 -42.52 -55.31
CA VAL A 844 14.54 -41.14 -55.60
C VAL A 844 15.57 -41.11 -56.71
N ASP A 845 15.30 -40.28 -57.69
CA ASP A 845 16.23 -39.89 -58.75
C ASP A 845 17.05 -38.70 -58.26
N VAL A 846 18.37 -38.89 -58.22
CA VAL A 846 19.34 -37.86 -57.86
C VAL A 846 20.26 -37.70 -59.05
N SER A 847 20.13 -36.59 -59.76
CA SER A 847 20.70 -36.47 -61.09
C SER A 847 21.13 -35.05 -61.41
N VAL A 848 21.94 -34.94 -62.44
CA VAL A 848 22.20 -33.66 -63.12
C VAL A 848 21.46 -33.70 -64.44
N LYS A 849 20.57 -32.74 -64.65
CA LYS A 849 19.74 -32.62 -65.86
C LYS A 849 19.97 -31.29 -66.55
N GLY A 850 19.58 -31.22 -67.81
CA GLY A 850 19.64 -30.01 -68.62
C GLY A 850 19.53 -30.38 -70.09
N GLU A 851 20.09 -29.54 -70.94
CA GLU A 851 20.08 -29.73 -72.40
C GLU A 851 21.51 -29.89 -72.93
N ILE A 852 21.69 -30.72 -73.95
CA ILE A 852 22.94 -30.85 -74.72
C ILE A 852 22.68 -30.77 -76.21
N ASP A 853 23.58 -30.11 -76.92
CA ASP A 853 23.57 -30.09 -78.39
C ASP A 853 24.45 -31.23 -78.92
N VAL A 854 23.83 -32.23 -79.52
CA VAL A 854 24.53 -33.38 -80.13
C VAL A 854 24.58 -33.19 -81.63
N THR A 855 25.77 -33.24 -82.23
CA THR A 855 25.92 -33.12 -83.69
C THR A 855 25.67 -34.46 -84.37
N ILE A 856 24.58 -34.57 -85.12
CA ILE A 856 24.21 -35.75 -85.94
C ILE A 856 24.07 -35.29 -87.39
N ALA A 857 24.78 -35.93 -88.33
CA ALA A 857 24.78 -35.56 -89.75
C ALA A 857 25.03 -34.06 -90.03
N SER A 858 25.99 -33.46 -89.31
CA SER A 858 26.32 -32.02 -89.38
C SER A 858 25.22 -31.06 -88.94
N LYS A 859 24.18 -31.54 -88.24
CA LYS A 859 23.16 -30.72 -87.59
C LYS A 859 23.26 -30.86 -86.08
N ALA A 860 23.16 -29.75 -85.36
CA ALA A 860 22.99 -29.76 -83.91
C ALA A 860 21.54 -30.16 -83.59
N ILE A 861 21.39 -31.15 -82.72
CA ILE A 861 20.11 -31.64 -82.24
C ILE A 861 20.08 -31.48 -80.73
N ASP A 862 19.04 -30.85 -80.21
CA ASP A 862 18.87 -30.64 -78.78
C ASP A 862 18.36 -31.93 -78.13
N PHE A 863 19.11 -32.42 -77.14
CA PHE A 863 18.74 -33.54 -76.29
C PHE A 863 18.56 -33.06 -74.85
N THR A 864 17.55 -33.58 -74.16
CA THR A 864 17.46 -33.42 -72.69
C THR A 864 18.30 -34.52 -72.05
N PHE A 865 19.32 -34.15 -71.29
CA PHE A 865 20.20 -35.13 -70.67
C PHE A 865 19.86 -35.35 -69.19
N ASP A 866 20.23 -36.53 -68.71
CA ASP A 866 20.09 -37.00 -67.35
C ASP A 866 21.34 -37.83 -66.97
N ILE A 867 22.06 -37.35 -65.96
CA ILE A 867 23.19 -38.05 -65.34
C ILE A 867 22.74 -38.56 -63.97
N ASP A 868 22.15 -39.76 -63.96
CA ASP A 868 21.70 -40.45 -62.74
C ASP A 868 22.93 -40.97 -61.97
N ILE A 869 23.05 -40.54 -60.72
CA ILE A 869 24.13 -40.92 -59.82
C ILE A 869 24.27 -42.44 -59.64
N ASN A 870 23.14 -43.18 -59.69
CA ASN A 870 23.11 -44.62 -59.45
C ASN A 870 23.51 -45.41 -60.70
N LYS A 871 23.32 -44.87 -61.91
CA LYS A 871 23.82 -45.48 -63.16
C LYS A 871 25.34 -45.37 -63.32
N THR A 872 25.97 -44.55 -62.47
CA THR A 872 27.43 -44.36 -62.44
C THR A 872 28.09 -45.26 -61.38
N GLN A 873 27.30 -46.03 -60.61
CA GLN A 873 27.81 -46.87 -59.52
C GLN A 873 27.55 -48.36 -59.83
N GLY A 874 28.64 -49.13 -59.94
CA GLY A 874 28.60 -50.60 -60.14
C GLY A 874 29.03 -51.08 -61.52
N SER A 875 29.18 -50.18 -62.50
CA SER A 875 29.81 -50.43 -63.79
C SER A 875 31.30 -50.05 -63.74
N SER A 876 32.12 -50.65 -64.60
CA SER A 876 33.53 -50.26 -64.81
C SER A 876 33.70 -48.87 -65.45
N SER A 877 32.64 -48.06 -65.51
CA SER A 877 32.59 -46.76 -66.18
C SER A 877 32.76 -45.60 -65.19
N ASP A 878 33.48 -44.57 -65.64
CA ASP A 878 33.76 -43.33 -64.92
C ASP A 878 32.53 -42.42 -64.85
N LEU A 879 31.70 -42.37 -65.90
CA LEU A 879 30.52 -41.50 -66.01
C LEU A 879 29.54 -42.05 -67.07
N THR A 880 28.23 -41.99 -66.83
CA THR A 880 27.22 -42.37 -67.83
C THR A 880 26.22 -41.22 -68.00
N ILE A 881 26.05 -40.75 -69.23
CA ILE A 881 25.06 -39.72 -69.62
C ILE A 881 24.00 -40.42 -70.45
N THR A 882 22.73 -40.33 -70.02
CA THR A 882 21.60 -40.68 -70.88
C THR A 882 20.92 -39.40 -71.34
N ALA A 883 20.47 -39.33 -72.59
CA ALA A 883 19.74 -38.17 -73.08
C ALA A 883 18.71 -38.59 -74.11
N ASP A 884 17.59 -37.88 -74.21
CA ASP A 884 16.56 -38.16 -75.21
C ASP A 884 16.24 -36.92 -76.04
N SER A 885 15.78 -37.12 -77.27
CA SER A 885 15.32 -36.06 -78.15
C SER A 885 14.06 -36.45 -78.90
N THR A 886 13.08 -35.54 -78.87
CA THR A 886 11.87 -35.61 -79.69
C THR A 886 12.06 -34.97 -81.07
N SER A 887 13.24 -34.40 -81.33
CA SER A 887 13.59 -33.81 -82.63
C SER A 887 13.77 -34.89 -83.70
N THR A 888 13.72 -34.47 -84.97
CA THR A 888 13.92 -35.36 -86.13
C THR A 888 15.18 -34.98 -86.89
N VAL A 889 16.00 -35.96 -87.29
CA VAL A 889 17.19 -35.73 -88.13
C VAL A 889 17.30 -36.78 -89.23
N THR A 890 17.73 -36.39 -90.43
CA THR A 890 17.91 -37.32 -91.55
C THR A 890 19.38 -37.65 -91.74
N LEU A 891 19.75 -38.94 -91.71
CA LEU A 891 21.09 -39.40 -92.04
C LEU A 891 21.24 -39.51 -93.57
N PRO A 892 22.26 -38.87 -94.18
CA PRO A 892 22.53 -38.96 -95.61
C PRO A 892 23.38 -40.20 -95.94
N LEU A 893 22.80 -41.38 -95.69
CA LEU A 893 23.41 -42.67 -96.03
C LEU A 893 22.96 -43.14 -97.42
N PHE A 894 23.43 -44.33 -97.85
CA PHE A 894 23.03 -44.97 -99.11
C PHE A 894 21.52 -44.92 -99.37
N LYS A 895 20.72 -45.14 -98.32
CA LYS A 895 19.31 -44.73 -98.23
C LYS A 895 19.15 -43.72 -97.11
N SER A 896 18.42 -42.63 -97.38
CA SER A 896 18.17 -41.59 -96.37
C SER A 896 17.28 -42.14 -95.25
N LEU A 897 17.74 -42.02 -94.00
CA LEU A 897 17.02 -42.50 -92.83
C LEU A 897 16.60 -41.31 -91.95
N ALA A 898 15.30 -41.10 -91.77
CA ALA A 898 14.77 -40.09 -90.86
C ALA A 898 14.65 -40.67 -89.45
N LEU A 899 15.50 -40.22 -88.54
CA LEU A 899 15.54 -40.63 -87.15
C LEU A 899 14.53 -39.84 -86.33
N THR A 900 13.75 -40.54 -85.52
CA THR A 900 12.75 -40.02 -84.56
C THR A 900 12.88 -40.76 -83.24
N GLY A 901 12.48 -40.12 -82.13
CA GLY A 901 12.53 -40.74 -80.80
C GLY A 901 13.92 -41.25 -80.45
N MET A 902 14.89 -40.33 -80.40
CA MET A 902 16.31 -40.67 -80.25
C MET A 902 16.68 -40.75 -78.78
N ASP A 903 17.28 -41.87 -78.38
CA ASP A 903 17.84 -42.12 -77.04
C ASP A 903 19.37 -42.24 -77.15
N LEU A 904 20.08 -41.27 -76.60
CA LEU A 904 21.54 -41.26 -76.44
C LEU A 904 21.93 -41.93 -75.12
N THR A 905 22.90 -42.84 -75.18
CA THR A 905 23.69 -43.29 -74.03
C THR A 905 25.16 -43.06 -74.31
N ALA A 906 25.83 -42.27 -73.48
CA ALA A 906 27.26 -42.00 -73.54
C ALA A 906 27.94 -42.45 -72.25
N THR A 907 28.85 -43.42 -72.36
CA THR A 907 29.56 -44.01 -71.22
C THR A 907 31.05 -43.71 -71.33
N ARG A 908 31.64 -43.12 -70.29
CA ARG A 908 33.08 -42.89 -70.18
C ARG A 908 33.73 -44.03 -69.42
N THR A 909 34.76 -44.67 -69.97
CA THR A 909 35.52 -45.73 -69.30
C THR A 909 37.01 -45.55 -69.60
N GLY A 910 37.84 -45.41 -68.56
CA GLY A 910 39.28 -45.21 -68.74
C GLY A 910 39.61 -43.92 -69.51
N GLY A 911 38.82 -42.86 -69.30
CA GLY A 911 38.99 -41.58 -69.97
C GLY A 911 38.40 -41.47 -71.39
N LYS A 912 37.94 -42.56 -72.01
CA LYS A 912 37.37 -42.56 -73.37
C LYS A 912 35.85 -42.71 -73.36
N TRP A 913 35.18 -42.15 -74.36
CA TRP A 913 33.72 -42.20 -74.52
C TRP A 913 33.28 -43.28 -75.51
N ASP A 914 32.34 -44.11 -75.11
CA ASP A 914 31.52 -44.98 -75.98
C ASP A 914 30.10 -44.36 -76.03
N THR A 915 29.63 -44.02 -77.23
CA THR A 915 28.33 -43.36 -77.40
C THR A 915 27.44 -44.18 -78.33
N THR A 916 26.20 -44.41 -77.91
CA THR A 916 25.16 -45.06 -78.72
C THR A 916 23.95 -44.14 -78.81
N ILE A 917 23.40 -43.95 -80.00
CA ILE A 917 22.11 -43.29 -80.22
C ILE A 917 21.18 -44.32 -80.84
N ASP A 918 20.20 -44.77 -80.08
CA ASP A 918 19.13 -45.62 -80.56
C ASP A 918 17.96 -44.75 -81.04
N ALA A 919 17.39 -45.06 -82.20
CA ALA A 919 16.37 -44.23 -82.83
C ALA A 919 15.40 -45.08 -83.65
N LYS A 920 14.20 -44.54 -83.87
CA LYS A 920 13.21 -45.10 -84.79
C LYS A 920 13.35 -44.46 -86.18
N SER A 921 13.27 -45.29 -87.22
CA SER A 921 13.25 -44.85 -88.63
C SER A 921 12.30 -45.74 -89.45
N SER A 922 12.21 -45.50 -90.75
CA SER A 922 11.49 -46.33 -91.71
C SER A 922 12.33 -46.56 -92.95
N LEU A 923 12.34 -47.79 -93.45
CA LEU A 923 12.97 -48.17 -94.71
C LEU A 923 11.88 -48.74 -95.63
N ASP A 924 11.64 -48.06 -96.75
CA ASP A 924 10.63 -48.44 -97.74
C ASP A 924 9.22 -48.73 -97.13
N GLY A 925 8.85 -47.96 -96.11
CA GLY A 925 7.55 -48.06 -95.43
C GLY A 925 7.50 -49.03 -94.24
N LYS A 926 8.57 -49.82 -94.01
CA LYS A 926 8.68 -50.72 -92.85
C LYS A 926 9.37 -50.00 -91.68
N PRO A 927 8.78 -50.00 -90.46
CA PRO A 927 9.45 -49.48 -89.27
C PRO A 927 10.73 -50.24 -88.95
N ILE A 928 11.79 -49.51 -88.66
CA ILE A 928 13.09 -50.07 -88.27
C ILE A 928 13.71 -49.31 -87.10
N ASP A 929 14.53 -50.02 -86.35
CA ASP A 929 15.33 -49.52 -85.25
C ASP A 929 16.77 -49.30 -85.73
N ILE A 930 17.29 -48.10 -85.50
CA ILE A 930 18.63 -47.68 -85.86
C ILE A 930 19.44 -47.51 -84.59
N SER A 931 20.65 -48.07 -84.57
CA SER A 931 21.63 -47.84 -83.51
C SER A 931 22.89 -47.22 -84.11
N ILE A 932 23.16 -45.97 -83.75
CA ILE A 932 24.38 -45.26 -84.14
C ILE A 932 25.37 -45.40 -83.00
N ARG A 933 26.40 -46.23 -83.18
CA ARG A 933 27.40 -46.48 -82.15
C ARG A 933 28.74 -45.90 -82.56
N ARG A 934 29.41 -45.24 -81.61
CA ARG A 934 30.81 -44.83 -81.71
C ARG A 934 31.55 -45.41 -80.50
N PRO A 935 32.15 -46.60 -80.66
CA PRO A 935 32.96 -47.19 -79.61
C PRO A 935 34.21 -46.35 -79.33
N ALA A 936 34.77 -46.53 -78.13
CA ALA A 936 35.90 -45.75 -77.65
C ALA A 936 37.16 -45.90 -78.53
N GLY A 937 37.43 -44.90 -79.38
CA GLY A 937 38.59 -44.88 -80.27
C GLY A 937 38.38 -45.62 -81.60
N GLU A 938 37.15 -46.01 -81.90
CA GLU A 938 36.76 -46.64 -83.17
C GLU A 938 35.91 -45.69 -84.03
N ALA A 939 35.75 -46.03 -85.31
CA ALA A 939 34.89 -45.30 -86.21
C ALA A 939 33.41 -45.47 -85.81
N GLN A 940 32.60 -44.46 -86.15
CA GLN A 940 31.15 -44.52 -85.94
C GLN A 940 30.53 -45.51 -86.94
N THR A 941 29.68 -46.41 -86.44
CA THR A 941 28.90 -47.36 -87.22
C THR A 941 27.41 -47.01 -87.10
N VAL A 942 26.65 -47.16 -88.19
CA VAL A 942 25.19 -47.05 -88.17
C VAL A 942 24.63 -48.43 -88.46
N ASN A 943 23.92 -49.01 -87.50
CA ASN A 943 23.39 -50.37 -87.61
C ASN A 943 21.86 -50.34 -87.63
N VAL A 944 21.26 -51.17 -88.47
CA VAL A 944 19.83 -51.50 -88.37
C VAL A 944 19.72 -52.71 -87.45
N THR A 945 19.07 -52.55 -86.30
CA THR A 945 18.92 -53.62 -85.29
C THR A 945 17.63 -54.40 -85.46
N THR A 946 16.71 -53.94 -86.30
CA THR A 946 15.56 -54.71 -86.75
C THR A 946 16.01 -55.79 -87.72
N LYS A 947 15.60 -57.05 -87.49
CA LYS A 947 15.79 -58.13 -88.46
C LYS A 947 15.07 -57.81 -89.77
N LEU A 948 15.83 -57.72 -90.85
CA LEU A 948 15.32 -57.51 -92.20
C LEU A 948 15.67 -58.71 -93.08
N THR A 949 14.85 -58.92 -94.11
CA THR A 949 15.19 -59.83 -95.21
C THR A 949 15.68 -59.04 -96.42
N LEU A 950 16.32 -59.71 -97.38
CA LEU A 950 16.73 -59.09 -98.64
C LEU A 950 15.54 -58.43 -99.37
N ALA A 951 14.34 -59.03 -99.27
CA ALA A 951 13.09 -58.45 -99.77
C ALA A 951 12.74 -57.08 -99.14
N ASN A 952 13.17 -56.83 -97.90
CA ASN A 952 12.94 -55.55 -97.23
C ASN A 952 13.95 -54.47 -97.63
N MET A 953 15.02 -54.82 -98.35
CA MET A 953 16.11 -53.90 -98.72
C MET A 953 16.08 -53.52 -100.21
N ILE A 954 15.43 -54.30 -101.07
CA ILE A 954 15.31 -54.06 -102.52
C ILE A 954 14.04 -53.24 -102.82
N PRO A 955 14.17 -52.03 -103.38
CA PRO A 955 13.01 -51.24 -103.83
C PRO A 955 12.23 -52.00 -104.92
N GLY A 956 10.92 -52.20 -104.73
CA GLY A 956 10.04 -52.81 -105.75
C GLY A 956 9.77 -54.30 -105.59
N GLY A 957 10.32 -54.97 -104.56
CA GLY A 957 9.94 -56.35 -104.21
C GLY A 957 10.45 -57.43 -105.18
N GLU A 958 11.51 -57.16 -105.93
CA GLU A 958 12.12 -58.14 -106.82
C GLU A 958 12.71 -59.31 -106.00
N SER A 959 12.21 -60.52 -106.25
CA SER A 959 12.68 -61.73 -105.59
C SER A 959 13.91 -62.29 -106.32
N VAL A 960 15.04 -62.39 -105.63
CA VAL A 960 16.15 -63.25 -106.04
C VAL A 960 15.88 -64.67 -105.50
N PRO A 961 15.62 -65.67 -106.37
CA PRO A 961 15.28 -67.03 -105.93
C PRO A 961 16.36 -67.63 -105.03
N GLY A 962 15.96 -68.09 -103.85
CA GLY A 962 16.86 -68.70 -102.86
C GLY A 962 17.61 -67.72 -101.96
N LEU A 963 17.49 -66.40 -102.16
CA LEU A 963 18.16 -65.37 -101.35
C LEU A 963 17.20 -64.35 -100.67
N THR A 964 15.94 -64.28 -101.10
CA THR A 964 15.01 -63.20 -100.72
C THR A 964 14.48 -63.29 -99.28
N ASP A 965 14.37 -64.50 -98.72
CA ASP A 965 13.80 -64.77 -97.40
C ASP A 965 14.86 -64.93 -96.29
N ILE A 966 16.12 -64.65 -96.60
CA ILE A 966 17.22 -64.74 -95.63
C ILE A 966 17.06 -63.60 -94.62
N GLU A 967 16.87 -63.93 -93.34
CA GLU A 967 16.99 -62.97 -92.25
C GLU A 967 18.46 -62.62 -92.02
N PHE A 968 18.76 -61.33 -91.96
CA PHE A 968 20.09 -60.85 -91.65
C PHE A 968 20.31 -60.70 -90.15
N ASP A 969 21.48 -61.16 -89.69
CA ASP A 969 21.87 -61.09 -88.29
C ASP A 969 22.43 -59.71 -87.94
N THR A 970 23.07 -59.03 -88.90
CA THR A 970 23.64 -57.69 -88.70
C THR A 970 23.60 -56.91 -90.01
N ILE A 971 23.16 -55.65 -89.94
CA ILE A 971 23.05 -54.75 -91.09
C ILE A 971 23.73 -53.45 -90.71
N GLN A 972 24.88 -53.18 -91.31
CA GLN A 972 25.63 -51.94 -91.11
C GLN A 972 25.50 -51.07 -92.36
N VAL A 973 25.06 -49.82 -92.18
CA VAL A 973 24.83 -48.89 -93.27
C VAL A 973 25.93 -47.84 -93.25
N THR A 974 26.66 -47.73 -94.35
CA THR A 974 27.64 -46.66 -94.57
C THR A 974 27.06 -45.62 -95.55
N LYS A 975 27.87 -44.61 -95.88
CA LYS A 975 27.48 -43.61 -96.87
C LYS A 975 27.33 -44.24 -98.26
N ASP A 976 28.19 -45.19 -98.58
CA ASP A 976 28.41 -45.68 -99.94
C ASP A 976 28.01 -47.16 -100.09
N THR A 977 27.92 -47.93 -99.00
CA THR A 977 27.61 -49.37 -98.99
C THR A 977 26.62 -49.74 -97.89
N VAL A 978 25.96 -50.89 -98.05
CA VAL A 978 25.29 -51.58 -96.95
C VAL A 978 25.95 -52.94 -96.76
N ASP A 979 26.63 -53.11 -95.64
CA ASP A 979 27.35 -54.33 -95.30
C ASP A 979 26.40 -55.22 -94.48
N ILE A 980 26.13 -56.41 -94.97
CA ILE A 980 25.13 -57.32 -94.41
C ILE A 980 25.80 -58.64 -94.06
N THR A 981 25.68 -59.07 -92.81
CA THR A 981 26.20 -60.35 -92.35
C THR A 981 25.07 -61.25 -91.87
N GLY A 982 25.07 -62.51 -92.32
CA GLY A 982 24.03 -63.47 -91.97
C GLY A 982 24.42 -64.92 -92.28
N LYS A 983 23.49 -65.85 -92.04
CA LYS A 983 23.69 -67.27 -92.34
C LYS A 983 22.85 -67.73 -93.51
N VAL A 984 23.50 -68.32 -94.51
CA VAL A 984 22.83 -69.01 -95.62
C VAL A 984 23.12 -70.49 -95.51
N LYS A 985 22.10 -71.29 -95.17
CA LYS A 985 22.23 -72.75 -94.91
C LYS A 985 23.36 -73.07 -93.91
N GLU A 986 23.34 -72.40 -92.75
CA GLU A 986 24.31 -72.56 -91.65
C GLU A 986 25.75 -72.10 -91.92
N LEU A 987 26.06 -71.65 -93.14
CA LEU A 987 27.34 -71.02 -93.48
C LEU A 987 27.25 -69.50 -93.29
N ALA A 988 28.27 -68.92 -92.64
CA ALA A 988 28.39 -67.47 -92.52
C ALA A 988 28.67 -66.85 -93.90
N VAL A 989 27.93 -65.81 -94.26
CA VAL A 989 28.08 -65.07 -95.51
C VAL A 989 28.09 -63.57 -95.21
N ASP A 990 29.09 -62.88 -95.77
CA ASP A 990 29.16 -61.43 -95.82
C ASP A 990 28.73 -60.98 -97.22
N ILE A 991 27.77 -60.06 -97.28
CA ILE A 991 27.21 -59.49 -98.52
C ILE A 991 27.37 -57.97 -98.45
N ASP A 992 28.24 -57.43 -99.28
CA ASP A 992 28.34 -55.97 -99.51
C ASP A 992 27.39 -55.59 -100.65
N VAL A 993 26.46 -54.66 -100.37
CA VAL A 993 25.45 -54.15 -101.32
C VAL A 993 25.69 -52.68 -101.65
#